data_AF-A0A2V4GSP1-F1
#
_entry.id   AF-A0A2V4GSP1-F1
#
_cell.length_a   1.000
_cell.length_b   1.000
_cell.length_c   1.000
_cell.angle_alpha   90.00
_cell.angle_beta   90.00
_cell.angle_gamma   90.00
#
_symmetry.space_group_name_H-M   'P 1'
#
loop_
_entity.id
_entity.type
_entity.pdbx_description
1 polymer ?
#
loop_
_entity_poly.entity_id
_entity_poly.type
_entity_poly.pdbx_seq_one_letter_code
_entity_poly.pdbx_strand_id
1 'polypeptide(L)'
;MNILIDLGIELSMSLFFFYLFYRMAKKTTSGVLEIFLEAMMLSMFAGLTIYYQWPMTFLTASAAVDSPMVIMGVAAVWAYSKRYSTITLTRYPAFITLLIANEVLMAYFLMIVTYPNLSGYGSFYVLSHAISSYLFVLSMEIEMILSIIFLEMDRIKRIIFSGIAFSGMFNPFILPGRIFPIYGTAYIAIIMVVFMAILFEFIALKFDTMNHFRITIITIFFGLMAFSSLGLFLSLILNSHIFLIIFGISMLAQMAFYFHYLFAPDKSKGSIGWSNNRYHMFYVLLFSFVAEWFISAALDSILGGVHGVPAFLNSFGTGTGSSIIQSIFNVILIFGSVTNSYVFLIIMGIEMASLVIVRIGRLRWREKRWNLTFALIAYALYTVYFPNFVDPKYYETIPLWGNIGSLGPVYPDMLAALIGSYALYAVLALLFGRRSYCSTLCPSAVMYGGTLGQAMIKYNYSAPASRKHIGSKFKESLYPVIGSSWILILIAAYLSYLSSTGSHNFDLFGVDPAILYSVAVWNVLWYVFFMSIPIVGMSPCRRYGWCTTGTFVGFFSKIGFFRLKVHDPSQCVRCETKACVTACEVGAGDLAGQFIKQGYFKSSKCVGSGSCVLACPYDNIYFYDVRNAMHDFIKKFRKK
;
A
#
# COMPACT_ATOMS: atom_id res chain seq x y z
N MET A 1 6.05 25.55 31.57
CA MET A 1 5.75 24.56 32.62
C MET A 1 6.80 23.45 32.57
N ASN A 2 6.98 22.67 33.64
CA ASN A 2 8.01 21.61 33.67
C ASN A 2 7.43 20.36 32.98
N ILE A 3 8.06 19.84 31.92
CA ILE A 3 7.56 18.70 31.10
C ILE A 3 7.13 17.51 31.98
N LEU A 4 7.81 17.32 33.12
CA LEU A 4 7.50 16.28 34.11
C LEU A 4 6.09 16.42 34.73
N ILE A 5 5.61 17.65 34.94
CA ILE A 5 4.27 17.92 35.49
C ILE A 5 3.22 17.55 34.45
N ASP A 6 3.40 17.98 33.21
CA ASP A 6 2.49 17.65 32.10
C ASP A 6 2.38 16.13 31.94
N LEU A 7 3.52 15.43 31.90
CA LEU A 7 3.56 13.97 31.82
C LEU A 7 2.86 13.29 33.01
N GLY A 8 2.98 13.86 34.22
CA GLY A 8 2.31 13.34 35.41
C GLY A 8 0.78 13.49 35.33
N ILE A 9 0.30 14.63 34.84
CA ILE A 9 -1.13 14.89 34.61
C ILE A 9 -1.64 13.93 33.55
N GLU A 10 -1.01 13.89 32.37
CA GLU A 10 -1.38 13.01 31.25
C GLU A 10 -1.48 11.55 31.70
N LEU A 11 -0.42 11.02 32.34
CA LEU A 11 -0.41 9.64 32.79
C LEU A 11 -1.50 9.34 33.82
N SER A 12 -1.79 10.26 34.74
CA SER A 12 -2.86 10.08 35.72
C SER A 12 -4.25 10.05 35.05
N MET A 13 -4.46 10.91 34.05
CA MET A 13 -5.72 11.01 33.32
C MET A 13 -5.93 9.79 32.43
N SER A 14 -4.92 9.34 31.69
CA SER A 14 -4.99 8.12 30.86
C SER A 14 -5.25 6.87 31.70
N LEU A 15 -4.69 6.78 32.91
CA LEU A 15 -5.03 5.68 33.83
C LEU A 15 -6.48 5.75 34.31
N PHE A 16 -7.00 6.96 34.53
CA PHE A 16 -8.40 7.16 34.91
C PHE A 16 -9.37 6.83 33.77
N PHE A 17 -9.11 7.32 32.56
CA PHE A 17 -9.84 6.94 31.35
C PHE A 17 -9.74 5.43 31.09
N PHE A 18 -8.55 4.85 31.30
CA PHE A 18 -8.35 3.41 31.22
C PHE A 18 -9.31 2.66 32.13
N TYR A 19 -9.40 3.09 33.39
CA TYR A 19 -10.31 2.51 34.36
C TYR A 19 -11.78 2.66 33.95
N LEU A 20 -12.21 3.83 33.47
CA LEU A 20 -13.58 4.07 33.02
C LEU A 20 -13.95 3.17 31.84
N PHE A 21 -13.10 3.10 30.81
CA PHE A 21 -13.39 2.26 29.65
C PHE A 21 -13.37 0.77 30.03
N TYR A 22 -12.45 0.34 30.90
CA TYR A 22 -12.33 -1.07 31.30
C TYR A 22 -13.60 -1.56 31.98
N ARG A 23 -14.21 -0.72 32.83
CA ARG A 23 -15.51 -0.99 33.46
C ARG A 23 -16.63 -1.15 32.45
N MET A 24 -16.67 -0.27 31.45
CA MET A 24 -17.64 -0.39 30.35
C MET A 24 -17.42 -1.66 29.53
N ALA A 25 -16.18 -1.98 29.17
CA ALA A 25 -15.83 -3.13 28.34
C ALA A 25 -16.24 -4.47 29.00
N LYS A 26 -16.05 -4.61 30.32
CA LYS A 26 -16.49 -5.79 31.08
C LYS A 26 -18.00 -5.84 31.33
N LYS A 27 -18.79 -4.88 30.84
CA LYS A 27 -20.26 -4.79 31.01
C LYS A 27 -20.70 -4.88 32.48
N THR A 28 -19.85 -4.43 33.39
CA THR A 28 -20.13 -4.46 34.84
C THR A 28 -21.11 -3.38 35.27
N THR A 29 -21.32 -2.37 34.42
CA THR A 29 -22.12 -1.18 34.71
C THR A 29 -23.07 -0.85 33.55
N SER A 30 -24.03 0.03 33.81
CA SER A 30 -24.97 0.53 32.80
C SER A 30 -24.34 1.53 31.82
N GLY A 31 -23.08 1.94 32.01
CA GLY A 31 -22.38 2.96 31.21
C GLY A 31 -22.80 4.41 31.52
N VAL A 32 -23.83 4.60 32.36
CA VAL A 32 -24.39 5.92 32.66
C VAL A 32 -23.48 6.72 33.59
N LEU A 33 -22.87 6.05 34.58
CA LEU A 33 -21.95 6.68 35.52
C LEU A 33 -20.68 7.13 34.79
N GLU A 34 -20.17 6.30 33.89
CA GLU A 34 -18.98 6.56 33.10
C GLU A 34 -19.17 7.80 32.21
N ILE A 35 -20.28 7.85 31.46
CA ILE A 35 -20.64 9.02 30.63
C ILE A 35 -20.83 10.29 31.49
N PHE A 36 -21.41 10.16 32.69
CA PHE A 36 -21.57 11.28 33.60
C PHE A 36 -20.20 11.83 34.09
N LEU A 37 -19.29 10.94 34.47
CA LEU A 37 -17.93 11.32 34.88
C LEU A 37 -17.15 11.99 33.75
N GLU A 38 -17.25 11.45 32.52
CA GLU A 38 -16.63 12.08 31.35
C GLU A 38 -17.23 13.46 31.06
N ALA A 39 -18.53 13.65 31.19
CA ALA A 39 -19.15 14.96 31.01
C ALA A 39 -18.73 15.97 32.09
N MET A 40 -18.56 15.52 33.34
CA MET A 40 -17.99 16.35 34.41
C MET A 40 -16.57 16.81 34.06
N MET A 41 -15.71 15.89 33.61
CA MET A 41 -14.36 16.25 33.20
C MET A 41 -14.35 17.21 32.02
N LEU A 42 -15.24 16.99 31.04
CA LEU A 42 -15.33 17.83 29.85
C LEU A 42 -15.66 19.25 30.25
N SER A 43 -16.60 19.39 31.20
CA SER A 43 -17.00 20.66 31.77
C SER A 43 -15.81 21.37 32.44
N MET A 44 -15.00 20.66 33.22
CA MET A 44 -13.83 21.24 33.89
C MET A 44 -12.80 21.74 32.90
N PHE A 45 -12.42 20.93 31.90
CA PHE A 45 -11.44 21.34 30.89
C PHE A 45 -11.96 22.45 29.98
N ALA A 46 -13.25 22.45 29.63
CA ALA A 46 -13.87 23.55 28.89
C ALA A 46 -13.81 24.86 29.67
N GLY A 47 -14.14 24.84 30.97
CA GLY A 47 -14.06 26.02 31.83
C GLY A 47 -12.64 26.56 31.96
N LEU A 48 -11.67 25.68 32.23
CA LEU A 48 -10.25 26.05 32.30
C LEU A 48 -9.76 26.62 30.96
N THR A 49 -10.15 26.00 29.85
CA THR A 49 -9.78 26.50 28.52
C THR A 49 -10.30 27.92 28.29
N ILE A 50 -11.59 28.18 28.55
CA ILE A 50 -12.19 29.52 28.40
C ILE A 50 -11.47 30.54 29.28
N TYR A 51 -11.14 30.15 30.52
CA TYR A 51 -10.45 31.01 31.48
C TYR A 51 -9.06 31.45 31.02
N TYR A 52 -8.27 30.52 30.48
CA TYR A 52 -6.88 30.80 30.07
C TYR A 52 -6.75 31.36 28.64
N GLN A 53 -7.75 31.13 27.78
CA GLN A 53 -7.69 31.55 26.39
C GLN A 53 -7.90 33.05 26.23
N TRP A 54 -8.87 33.62 26.95
CA TRP A 54 -9.33 34.98 26.73
C TRP A 54 -8.88 35.89 27.87
N PRO A 55 -8.65 37.19 27.60
CA PRO A 55 -8.35 38.14 28.66
C PRO A 55 -9.47 38.11 29.71
N MET A 56 -9.06 38.19 30.98
CA MET A 56 -9.97 38.12 32.12
C MET A 56 -10.90 39.33 32.13
N THR A 57 -12.14 39.09 31.74
CA THR A 57 -13.27 40.02 31.82
C THR A 57 -14.35 39.35 32.65
N PHE A 58 -15.29 40.13 33.18
CA PHE A 58 -16.43 39.56 33.90
C PHE A 58 -17.19 38.52 33.06
N LEU A 59 -17.35 38.80 31.76
CA LEU A 59 -18.03 37.90 30.81
C LEU A 59 -17.29 36.57 30.63
N THR A 60 -15.96 36.59 30.51
CA THR A 60 -15.17 35.37 30.35
C THR A 60 -15.06 34.56 31.63
N ALA A 61 -14.98 35.22 32.78
CA ALA A 61 -15.02 34.56 34.08
C ALA A 61 -16.39 33.89 34.34
N SER A 62 -17.49 34.58 34.04
CA SER A 62 -18.85 34.03 34.10
C SER A 62 -19.00 32.85 33.14
N ALA A 63 -18.60 33.00 31.87
CA ALA A 63 -18.65 31.92 30.88
C ALA A 63 -17.82 30.69 31.28
N ALA A 64 -16.65 30.88 31.91
CA ALA A 64 -15.80 29.80 32.40
C ALA A 64 -16.41 29.02 33.57
N VAL A 65 -17.40 29.58 34.28
CA VAL A 65 -18.13 28.91 35.39
C VAL A 65 -19.47 28.38 34.93
N ASP A 66 -20.24 29.19 34.20
CA ASP A 66 -21.61 28.88 33.79
C ASP A 66 -21.64 27.78 32.72
N SER A 67 -20.72 27.80 31.75
CA SER A 67 -20.70 26.79 30.67
C SER A 67 -20.42 25.38 31.22
N PRO A 68 -19.43 25.19 32.12
CA PRO A 68 -19.26 23.90 32.79
C PRO A 68 -20.48 23.46 33.60
N MET A 69 -21.10 24.37 34.36
CA MET A 69 -22.27 24.05 35.19
C MET A 69 -23.46 23.61 34.34
N VAL A 70 -23.67 24.22 33.16
CA VAL A 70 -24.70 23.81 32.21
C VAL A 70 -24.41 22.43 31.64
N ILE A 71 -23.17 22.14 31.22
CA ILE A 71 -22.77 20.82 30.72
C ILE A 71 -23.00 19.74 31.80
N MET A 72 -22.59 20.01 33.04
CA MET A 72 -22.83 19.12 34.18
C MET A 72 -24.32 18.91 34.47
N GLY A 73 -25.12 19.98 34.43
CA GLY A 73 -26.57 19.91 34.64
C GLY A 73 -27.25 19.05 33.57
N VAL A 74 -26.90 19.24 32.30
CA VAL A 74 -27.43 18.41 31.18
C VAL A 74 -27.02 16.96 31.34
N ALA A 75 -25.75 16.69 31.69
CA ALA A 75 -25.27 15.33 31.90
C ALA A 75 -25.97 14.64 33.08
N ALA A 76 -26.21 15.36 34.18
CA ALA A 76 -26.94 14.86 35.35
C ALA A 76 -28.39 14.51 34.99
N VAL A 77 -29.09 15.39 34.27
CA VAL A 77 -30.47 15.16 33.81
C VAL A 77 -30.54 13.97 32.86
N TRP A 78 -29.60 13.88 31.92
CA TRP A 78 -29.50 12.74 31.00
C TRP A 78 -29.24 11.42 31.74
N ALA A 79 -28.29 11.42 32.66
CA ALA A 79 -27.94 10.26 33.47
C ALA A 79 -29.11 9.79 34.34
N TYR A 80 -29.83 10.72 34.96
CA TYR A 80 -31.04 10.45 35.73
C TYR A 80 -32.14 9.85 34.84
N SER A 81 -32.41 10.46 33.67
CA SER A 81 -33.43 10.01 32.71
C SER A 81 -33.15 8.61 32.17
N LYS A 82 -31.88 8.23 32.00
CA LYS A 82 -31.47 6.95 31.41
C LYS A 82 -31.10 5.88 32.42
N ARG A 83 -31.22 6.14 33.73
CA ARG A 83 -30.85 5.23 34.82
C ARG A 83 -31.51 3.85 34.72
N TYR A 84 -32.77 3.79 34.27
CA TYR A 84 -33.56 2.55 34.15
C TYR A 84 -33.68 2.01 32.72
N SER A 85 -33.07 2.67 31.73
CA SER A 85 -33.17 2.24 30.33
C SER A 85 -32.24 1.05 30.06
N THR A 86 -32.75 0.03 29.38
CA THR A 86 -31.99 -1.16 28.95
C THR A 86 -31.31 -1.00 27.59
N ILE A 87 -31.49 0.15 26.93
CA ILE A 87 -30.94 0.41 25.58
C ILE A 87 -29.44 0.72 25.69
N THR A 88 -28.61 -0.28 25.37
CA THR A 88 -27.14 -0.22 25.44
C THR A 88 -26.49 0.33 24.16
N LEU A 89 -27.16 0.26 23.01
CA LEU A 89 -26.56 0.56 21.70
C LEU A 89 -26.27 2.06 21.47
N THR A 90 -27.02 2.96 22.09
CA THR A 90 -26.83 4.42 21.98
C THR A 90 -25.79 4.99 22.95
N ARG A 91 -25.28 4.18 23.89
CA ARG A 91 -24.36 4.64 24.95
C ARG A 91 -22.90 4.65 24.51
N TYR A 92 -22.45 3.64 23.75
CA TYR A 92 -21.07 3.59 23.25
C TYR A 92 -20.66 4.80 22.40
N PRO A 93 -21.41 5.26 21.39
CA PRO A 93 -21.00 6.42 20.61
C PRO A 93 -20.94 7.71 21.43
N ALA A 94 -21.82 7.87 22.43
CA ALA A 94 -21.81 9.01 23.33
C ALA A 94 -20.54 9.03 24.20
N PHE A 95 -20.21 7.88 24.82
CA PHE A 95 -18.98 7.70 25.58
C PHE A 95 -17.74 7.98 24.72
N ILE A 96 -17.63 7.36 23.53
CA ILE A 96 -16.48 7.58 22.64
C ILE A 96 -16.32 9.05 22.27
N THR A 97 -17.44 9.74 21.99
CA THR A 97 -17.41 11.18 21.64
C THR A 97 -16.93 12.03 22.82
N LEU A 98 -17.40 11.74 24.03
CA LEU A 98 -17.01 12.46 25.24
C LEU A 98 -15.56 12.17 25.63
N LEU A 99 -15.10 10.92 25.55
CA LEU A 99 -13.71 10.54 25.74
C LEU A 99 -12.78 11.35 24.83
N ILE A 100 -13.05 11.34 23.52
CA ILE A 100 -12.24 12.08 22.53
C ILE A 100 -12.29 13.58 22.80
N ALA A 101 -13.47 14.13 23.11
CA ALA A 101 -13.62 15.55 23.39
C ALA A 101 -12.86 15.97 24.66
N ASN A 102 -12.84 15.12 25.69
CA ASN A 102 -12.05 15.34 26.89
C ASN A 102 -10.56 15.37 26.59
N GLU A 103 -10.04 14.37 25.87
CA GLU A 103 -8.64 14.27 25.48
C GLU A 103 -8.19 15.50 24.66
N VAL A 104 -9.01 15.91 23.68
CA VAL A 104 -8.73 17.11 22.89
C VAL A 104 -8.72 18.37 23.76
N LEU A 105 -9.71 18.56 24.65
CA LEU A 105 -9.78 19.74 25.51
C LEU A 105 -8.66 19.77 26.56
N MET A 106 -8.30 18.62 27.11
CA MET A 106 -7.18 18.48 28.05
C MET A 106 -5.86 18.86 27.37
N ALA A 107 -5.56 18.25 26.23
CA ALA A 107 -4.36 18.56 25.46
C ALA A 107 -4.33 20.03 25.02
N TYR A 108 -5.49 20.60 24.67
CA TYR A 108 -5.62 22.00 24.30
C TYR A 108 -5.35 22.95 25.47
N PHE A 109 -5.95 22.68 26.63
CA PHE A 109 -5.68 23.41 27.87
C PHE A 109 -4.19 23.35 28.25
N LEU A 110 -3.61 22.15 28.28
CA LEU A 110 -2.20 21.96 28.60
C LEU A 110 -1.27 22.63 27.59
N MET A 111 -1.65 22.68 26.31
CA MET A 111 -0.91 23.40 25.28
C MET A 111 -0.88 24.91 25.56
N ILE A 112 -2.02 25.51 25.94
CA ILE A 112 -2.10 26.94 26.29
C ILE A 112 -1.20 27.26 27.49
N VAL A 113 -1.24 26.43 28.54
CA VAL A 113 -0.47 26.65 29.77
C VAL A 113 1.03 26.41 29.56
N THR A 114 1.38 25.37 28.81
CA THR A 114 2.79 24.97 28.62
C THR A 114 3.51 25.85 27.61
N TYR A 115 2.81 26.26 26.55
CA TYR A 115 3.33 27.05 25.44
C TYR A 115 2.54 28.36 25.27
N PRO A 116 2.61 29.29 26.24
CA PRO A 116 1.80 30.51 26.21
C PRO A 116 2.07 31.37 24.98
N ASN A 117 3.30 31.33 24.42
CA ASN A 117 3.66 32.05 23.20
C ASN A 117 2.85 31.61 21.97
N LEU A 118 2.29 30.40 21.96
CA LEU A 118 1.48 29.91 20.84
C LEU A 118 0.07 30.51 20.84
N SER A 119 -0.43 30.98 21.99
CA SER A 119 -1.75 31.59 22.11
C SER A 119 -1.94 32.85 21.25
N GLY A 120 -0.84 33.57 20.96
CA GLY A 120 -0.83 34.76 20.10
C GLY A 120 -1.15 34.49 18.62
N TYR A 121 -1.05 33.24 18.16
CA TYR A 121 -1.33 32.85 16.76
C TYR A 121 -2.80 32.44 16.53
N GLY A 122 -3.65 32.53 17.56
CA GLY A 122 -5.07 32.22 17.50
C GLY A 122 -5.45 30.82 17.98
N SER A 123 -6.70 30.65 18.39
CA SER A 123 -7.23 29.40 18.99
C SER A 123 -7.10 28.19 18.07
N PHE A 124 -7.39 28.35 16.79
CA PHE A 124 -7.31 27.28 15.81
C PHE A 124 -5.87 26.75 15.63
N TYR A 125 -4.88 27.66 15.66
CA TYR A 125 -3.48 27.29 15.59
C TYR A 125 -3.09 26.42 16.79
N VAL A 126 -3.45 26.87 17.99
CA VAL A 126 -3.15 26.15 19.24
C VAL A 126 -3.84 24.79 19.26
N LEU A 127 -5.07 24.69 18.75
CA LEU A 127 -5.84 23.44 18.72
C LEU A 127 -5.19 22.42 17.79
N SER A 128 -4.79 22.87 16.60
CA SER A 128 -4.09 21.99 15.65
C SER A 128 -2.79 21.44 16.24
N HIS A 129 -2.03 22.26 16.97
CA HIS A 129 -0.79 21.82 17.61
C HIS A 129 -1.07 20.91 18.79
N ALA A 130 -2.09 21.19 19.61
CA ALA A 130 -2.49 20.37 20.74
C ALA A 130 -2.76 18.93 20.33
N ILE A 131 -3.60 18.73 19.31
CA ILE A 131 -3.96 17.40 18.78
C ILE A 131 -2.75 16.68 18.17
N SER A 132 -1.80 17.41 17.59
CA SER A 132 -0.61 16.80 16.98
C SER A 132 0.56 16.60 17.95
N SER A 133 0.46 17.12 19.17
CA SER A 133 1.57 17.14 20.14
C SER A 133 1.59 15.91 21.05
N TYR A 134 2.70 15.72 21.78
CA TYR A 134 2.81 14.67 22.79
C TYR A 134 1.72 14.72 23.86
N LEU A 135 1.11 15.89 24.13
CA LEU A 135 0.06 16.02 25.14
C LEU A 135 -1.13 15.14 24.78
N PHE A 136 -1.64 15.24 23.55
CA PHE A 136 -2.73 14.40 23.08
C PHE A 136 -2.29 12.97 22.71
N VAL A 137 -1.10 12.82 22.12
CA VAL A 137 -0.64 11.52 21.61
C VAL A 137 -0.32 10.58 22.76
N LEU A 138 0.39 11.04 23.79
CA LEU A 138 0.83 10.18 24.88
C LEU A 138 -0.36 9.54 25.60
N SER A 139 -1.40 10.33 25.89
CA SER A 139 -2.57 9.85 26.60
C SER A 139 -3.32 8.77 25.82
N MET A 140 -3.61 9.07 24.54
CA MET A 140 -4.23 8.15 23.60
C MET A 140 -3.44 6.83 23.52
N GLU A 141 -2.12 6.90 23.36
CA GLU A 141 -1.27 5.73 23.19
C GLU A 141 -1.25 4.86 24.45
N ILE A 142 -1.18 5.46 25.63
CA ILE A 142 -1.24 4.73 26.91
C ILE A 142 -2.56 3.95 27.00
N GLU A 143 -3.69 4.58 26.69
CA GLU A 143 -4.99 3.92 26.73
C GLU A 143 -5.10 2.76 25.73
N MET A 144 -4.61 2.97 24.51
CA MET A 144 -4.63 1.93 23.47
C MET A 144 -3.72 0.76 23.81
N ILE A 145 -2.52 1.01 24.35
CA ILE A 145 -1.58 -0.03 24.76
C ILE A 145 -2.15 -0.83 25.93
N LEU A 146 -2.65 -0.16 26.97
CA LEU A 146 -3.25 -0.83 28.12
C LEU A 146 -4.49 -1.64 27.69
N SER A 147 -5.34 -1.09 26.81
CA SER A 147 -6.47 -1.82 26.22
C SER A 147 -6.03 -3.11 25.52
N ILE A 148 -4.98 -3.06 24.70
CA ILE A 148 -4.45 -4.22 23.96
C ILE A 148 -3.92 -5.30 24.92
N ILE A 149 -3.32 -4.89 26.04
CA ILE A 149 -2.74 -5.80 27.05
C ILE A 149 -3.83 -6.44 27.91
N PHE A 150 -4.78 -5.65 28.40
CA PHE A 150 -5.72 -6.08 29.44
C PHE A 150 -7.08 -6.57 28.93
N LEU A 151 -7.47 -6.22 27.70
CA LEU A 151 -8.73 -6.69 27.11
C LEU A 151 -8.50 -7.91 26.23
N GLU A 152 -9.41 -8.87 26.33
CA GLU A 152 -9.42 -10.03 25.45
C GLU A 152 -9.88 -9.61 24.05
N MET A 153 -8.99 -9.78 23.08
CA MET A 153 -9.20 -9.34 21.70
C MET A 153 -8.85 -10.45 20.73
N ASP A 154 -9.59 -10.51 19.63
CA ASP A 154 -9.24 -11.40 18.53
C ASP A 154 -7.91 -10.96 17.87
N ARG A 155 -7.24 -11.91 17.22
CA ARG A 155 -5.90 -11.67 16.66
C ARG A 155 -5.88 -10.54 15.62
N ILE A 156 -6.97 -10.34 14.88
CA ILE A 156 -7.04 -9.30 13.84
C ILE A 156 -7.16 -7.94 14.47
N LYS A 157 -8.12 -7.73 15.39
CA LYS A 157 -8.25 -6.46 16.09
C LYS A 157 -6.94 -6.14 16.80
N ARG A 158 -6.30 -7.11 17.46
CA ARG A 158 -4.99 -6.90 18.10
C ARG A 158 -3.94 -6.37 17.13
N ILE A 159 -3.80 -6.96 15.94
CA ILE A 159 -2.84 -6.49 14.92
C ILE A 159 -3.19 -5.06 14.47
N ILE A 160 -4.45 -4.81 14.12
CA ILE A 160 -4.89 -3.51 13.60
C ILE A 160 -4.73 -2.42 14.66
N PHE A 161 -5.11 -2.72 15.90
CA PHE A 161 -5.07 -1.79 17.02
C PHE A 161 -3.64 -1.53 17.47
N SER A 162 -2.77 -2.54 17.42
CA SER A 162 -1.32 -2.33 17.58
C SER A 162 -0.80 -1.41 16.46
N GLY A 163 -1.25 -1.59 15.22
CA GLY A 163 -0.86 -0.73 14.11
C GLY A 163 -1.24 0.73 14.27
N ILE A 164 -2.42 0.99 14.83
CA ILE A 164 -2.87 2.36 15.16
C ILE A 164 -2.03 2.94 16.30
N ALA A 165 -1.85 2.20 17.38
CA ALA A 165 -1.08 2.68 18.53
C ALA A 165 0.39 2.95 18.13
N PHE A 166 1.05 1.96 17.53
CA PHE A 166 2.43 2.16 17.09
C PHE A 166 2.58 3.25 16.02
N SER A 167 1.56 3.60 15.23
CA SER A 167 1.70 4.68 14.25
C SER A 167 1.63 6.06 14.89
N GLY A 168 0.90 6.23 16.01
CA GLY A 168 0.78 7.49 16.72
C GLY A 168 1.98 7.82 17.62
N MET A 169 2.66 6.81 18.19
CA MET A 169 3.73 6.99 19.19
C MET A 169 4.84 7.98 18.81
N PHE A 170 5.26 8.04 17.54
CA PHE A 170 6.36 8.89 17.08
C PHE A 170 5.93 9.80 15.93
N ASN A 171 4.96 10.66 16.22
CA ASN A 171 4.42 11.65 15.30
C ASN A 171 5.48 12.72 14.92
N PRO A 172 5.61 13.11 13.63
CA PRO A 172 6.52 14.17 13.18
C PRO A 172 6.29 15.55 13.83
N PHE A 173 5.10 15.79 14.40
CA PHE A 173 4.72 17.06 15.04
C PHE A 173 4.66 16.98 16.57
N ILE A 174 5.23 15.93 17.17
CA ILE A 174 5.12 15.63 18.60
C ILE A 174 5.59 16.77 19.52
N LEU A 175 6.61 17.54 19.10
CA LEU A 175 7.12 18.70 19.84
C LEU A 175 6.83 20.00 19.09
N PRO A 176 6.04 20.93 19.67
CA PRO A 176 5.77 22.22 19.04
C PRO A 176 7.05 23.01 18.79
N GLY A 177 7.26 23.47 17.55
CA GLY A 177 8.38 24.35 17.19
C GLY A 177 9.75 23.66 17.03
N ARG A 178 9.84 22.33 17.07
CA ARG A 178 11.08 21.59 16.74
C ARG A 178 10.92 20.74 15.48
N ILE A 179 11.98 20.73 14.67
CA ILE A 179 12.03 20.03 13.38
C ILE A 179 12.38 18.55 13.61
N PHE A 180 11.37 17.70 13.87
CA PHE A 180 11.47 16.23 13.77
C PHE A 180 10.73 15.58 12.57
N PRO A 181 10.43 16.27 11.45
CA PRO A 181 9.60 15.73 10.39
C PRO A 181 10.21 14.50 9.71
N ILE A 182 11.53 14.46 9.50
CA ILE A 182 12.20 13.31 8.86
C ILE A 182 11.99 12.04 9.69
N TYR A 183 12.37 12.08 10.97
CA TYR A 183 12.36 10.89 11.82
C TYR A 183 10.94 10.42 12.13
N GLY A 184 10.01 11.34 12.39
CA GLY A 184 8.61 10.98 12.63
C GLY A 184 7.92 10.43 11.39
N THR A 185 8.10 11.06 10.22
CA THR A 185 7.54 10.56 8.96
C THR A 185 8.15 9.20 8.59
N ALA A 186 9.47 9.02 8.76
CA ALA A 186 10.12 7.74 8.50
C ALA A 186 9.64 6.65 9.46
N TYR A 187 9.42 6.97 10.73
CA TYR A 187 8.86 6.04 11.71
C TYR A 187 7.44 5.60 11.31
N ILE A 188 6.56 6.55 10.98
CA ILE A 188 5.20 6.24 10.50
C ILE A 188 5.26 5.34 9.27
N ALA A 189 6.14 5.63 8.31
CA ALA A 189 6.32 4.81 7.11
C ALA A 189 6.74 3.37 7.46
N ILE A 190 7.71 3.19 8.36
CA ILE A 190 8.20 1.87 8.79
C ILE A 190 7.07 1.08 9.46
N ILE A 191 6.38 1.69 10.43
CA ILE A 191 5.26 1.03 11.13
C ILE A 191 4.17 0.66 10.14
N MET A 192 3.79 1.58 9.25
CA MET A 192 2.78 1.34 8.22
C MET A 192 3.14 0.12 7.37
N VAL A 193 4.36 0.07 6.80
CA VAL A 193 4.82 -1.04 5.95
C VAL A 193 4.82 -2.37 6.71
N VAL A 194 5.27 -2.38 7.96
CA VAL A 194 5.28 -3.59 8.80
C VAL A 194 3.86 -4.13 9.01
N PHE A 195 2.92 -3.27 9.39
CA PHE A 195 1.53 -3.70 9.62
C PHE A 195 0.80 -4.04 8.32
N MET A 196 1.08 -3.35 7.22
CA MET A 196 0.57 -3.69 5.89
C MET A 196 1.02 -5.10 5.47
N ALA A 197 2.32 -5.40 5.57
CA ALA A 197 2.87 -6.72 5.29
C ALA A 197 2.20 -7.82 6.13
N ILE A 198 2.04 -7.60 7.44
CA ILE A 198 1.37 -8.56 8.34
C ILE A 198 -0.09 -8.77 7.94
N LEU A 199 -0.82 -7.70 7.62
CA LEU A 199 -2.23 -7.77 7.24
C LEU A 199 -2.42 -8.43 5.87
N PHE A 200 -1.56 -8.14 4.89
CA PHE A 200 -1.56 -8.80 3.59
C PHE A 200 -1.27 -10.29 3.70
N GLU A 201 -0.32 -10.68 4.54
CA GLU A 201 -0.07 -12.09 4.84
C GLU A 201 -1.28 -12.74 5.54
N PHE A 202 -1.92 -12.02 6.46
CA PHE A 202 -3.14 -12.49 7.12
C PHE A 202 -4.29 -12.70 6.12
N ILE A 203 -4.49 -11.76 5.20
CA ILE A 203 -5.48 -11.87 4.12
C ILE A 203 -5.16 -13.05 3.23
N ALA A 204 -3.89 -13.24 2.85
CA ALA A 204 -3.47 -14.34 2.00
C ALA A 204 -3.76 -15.71 2.64
N LEU A 205 -3.48 -15.86 3.94
CA LEU A 205 -3.72 -17.09 4.69
C LEU A 205 -5.21 -17.41 4.88
N LYS A 206 -6.02 -16.38 5.11
CA LYS A 206 -7.46 -16.54 5.40
C LYS A 206 -8.35 -16.09 4.25
N PHE A 207 -7.83 -16.09 3.02
CA PHE A 207 -8.53 -15.56 1.85
C PHE A 207 -9.95 -16.15 1.76
N ASP A 208 -10.07 -17.48 1.71
CA ASP A 208 -11.38 -18.13 1.60
C ASP A 208 -12.23 -18.12 2.85
N THR A 209 -11.64 -17.84 4.01
CA THR A 209 -12.31 -17.96 5.32
C THR A 209 -12.65 -16.62 5.96
N MET A 210 -12.36 -15.51 5.27
CA MET A 210 -12.57 -14.17 5.83
C MET A 210 -14.04 -13.74 5.76
N ASN A 211 -14.60 -13.36 6.91
CA ASN A 211 -15.96 -12.82 7.01
C ASN A 211 -15.98 -11.33 6.64
N HIS A 212 -17.15 -10.82 6.26
CA HIS A 212 -17.38 -9.40 5.90
C HIS A 212 -16.81 -8.42 6.94
N PHE A 213 -17.11 -8.61 8.22
CA PHE A 213 -16.65 -7.72 9.29
C PHE A 213 -15.12 -7.55 9.30
N ARG A 214 -14.38 -8.64 9.13
CA ARG A 214 -12.90 -8.64 9.18
C ARG A 214 -12.30 -7.88 8.00
N ILE A 215 -12.80 -8.10 6.79
CA ILE A 215 -12.29 -7.38 5.62
C ILE A 215 -12.65 -5.90 5.67
N THR A 216 -13.84 -5.56 6.19
CA THR A 216 -14.27 -4.17 6.35
C THR A 216 -13.38 -3.41 7.34
N ILE A 217 -13.06 -4.00 8.50
CA ILE A 217 -12.13 -3.38 9.47
C ILE A 217 -10.77 -3.15 8.82
N ILE A 218 -10.22 -4.13 8.10
CA ILE A 218 -8.95 -3.98 7.38
C ILE A 218 -9.03 -2.85 6.34
N THR A 219 -10.13 -2.79 5.59
CA THR A 219 -10.34 -1.76 4.55
C THR A 219 -10.37 -0.36 5.18
N ILE A 220 -11.12 -0.18 6.28
CA ILE A 220 -11.21 1.10 6.99
C ILE A 220 -9.86 1.46 7.61
N PHE A 221 -9.14 0.50 8.19
CA PHE A 221 -7.79 0.72 8.72
C PHE A 221 -6.84 1.28 7.64
N PHE A 222 -6.77 0.65 6.46
CA PHE A 222 -5.96 1.20 5.37
C PHE A 222 -6.48 2.55 4.87
N GLY A 223 -7.79 2.77 4.84
CA GLY A 223 -8.36 4.07 4.53
C GLY A 223 -7.93 5.17 5.51
N LEU A 224 -7.85 4.85 6.81
CA LEU A 224 -7.37 5.77 7.85
C LEU A 224 -5.87 6.03 7.73
N MET A 225 -5.06 5.02 7.43
CA MET A 225 -3.63 5.19 7.15
C MET A 225 -3.39 6.05 5.92
N ALA A 226 -4.20 5.89 4.88
CA ALA A 226 -4.17 6.73 3.68
C ALA A 226 -4.55 8.18 4.00
N PHE A 227 -5.58 8.38 4.82
CA PHE A 227 -6.01 9.71 5.24
C PHE A 227 -4.96 10.41 6.12
N SER A 228 -4.30 9.67 7.02
CA SER A 228 -3.18 10.19 7.81
C SER A 228 -1.98 10.56 6.95
N SER A 229 -1.58 9.67 6.02
CA SER A 229 -0.49 9.94 5.09
C SER A 229 -0.76 11.15 4.20
N LEU A 230 -2.01 11.32 3.74
CA LEU A 230 -2.45 12.52 3.01
C LEU A 230 -2.35 13.78 3.87
N GLY A 231 -2.85 13.74 5.12
CA GLY A 231 -2.78 14.87 6.03
C GLY A 231 -1.34 15.30 6.30
N LEU A 232 -0.44 14.32 6.48
CA LEU A 232 0.99 14.53 6.68
C LEU A 232 1.67 15.11 5.43
N PHE A 233 1.36 14.56 4.26
CA PHE A 233 1.86 15.07 2.98
C PHE A 233 1.46 16.54 2.76
N LEU A 234 0.18 16.86 2.94
CA LEU A 234 -0.34 18.21 2.77
C LEU A 234 0.24 19.19 3.79
N SER A 235 0.40 18.78 5.05
CA SER A 235 0.97 19.65 6.09
C SER A 235 2.43 20.00 5.81
N LEU A 236 3.22 19.04 5.32
CA LEU A 236 4.63 19.24 5.00
C LEU A 236 4.85 20.09 3.75
N ILE A 237 4.08 19.85 2.67
CA ILE A 237 4.27 20.57 1.41
C ILE A 237 3.68 21.97 1.46
N LEU A 238 2.48 22.12 2.01
CA LEU A 238 1.81 23.42 2.04
C LEU A 238 2.33 24.30 3.17
N ASN A 239 3.12 23.73 4.09
CA ASN A 239 3.65 24.39 5.29
C ASN A 239 2.58 25.25 5.98
N SER A 240 1.35 24.73 6.04
CA SER A 240 0.19 25.47 6.51
C SER A 240 -0.51 24.70 7.62
N HIS A 241 -0.78 25.41 8.70
CA HIS A 241 -1.42 24.88 9.91
C HIS A 241 -2.84 24.35 9.64
N ILE A 242 -3.49 24.84 8.59
CA ILE A 242 -4.80 24.32 8.16
C ILE A 242 -4.67 22.86 7.73
N PHE A 243 -3.56 22.45 7.11
CA PHE A 243 -3.38 21.07 6.68
C PHE A 243 -2.86 20.17 7.80
N LEU A 244 -2.19 20.73 8.81
CA LEU A 244 -1.88 20.02 10.05
C LEU A 244 -3.16 19.54 10.76
N ILE A 245 -4.27 20.29 10.67
CA ILE A 245 -5.54 19.83 11.25
C ILE A 245 -6.09 18.61 10.54
N ILE A 246 -5.84 18.43 9.24
CA ILE A 246 -6.30 17.24 8.50
C ILE A 246 -5.59 16.01 9.07
N PHE A 247 -4.29 16.13 9.33
CA PHE A 247 -3.54 15.11 10.03
C PHE A 247 -4.10 14.85 11.45
N GLY A 248 -4.36 15.90 12.24
CA GLY A 248 -5.00 15.77 13.55
C GLY A 248 -6.37 15.09 13.52
N ILE A 249 -7.23 15.45 12.55
CA ILE A 249 -8.55 14.82 12.34
C ILE A 249 -8.38 13.34 11.97
N SER A 250 -7.34 12.98 11.21
CA SER A 250 -7.05 11.59 10.90
C SER A 250 -6.69 10.78 12.15
N MET A 251 -5.96 11.36 13.11
CA MET A 251 -5.64 10.73 14.39
C MET A 251 -6.89 10.57 15.26
N LEU A 252 -7.74 11.60 15.32
CA LEU A 252 -9.04 11.52 16.00
C LEU A 252 -9.95 10.45 15.38
N ALA A 253 -9.95 10.34 14.05
CA ALA A 253 -10.70 9.30 13.35
C ALA A 253 -10.16 7.90 13.64
N GLN A 254 -8.85 7.73 13.76
CA GLN A 254 -8.22 6.47 14.18
C GLN A 254 -8.59 6.10 15.62
N MET A 255 -8.59 7.06 16.53
CA MET A 255 -9.04 6.86 17.92
C MET A 255 -10.52 6.50 17.98
N ALA A 256 -11.39 7.23 17.27
CA ALA A 256 -12.81 6.92 17.18
C ALA A 256 -13.05 5.51 16.62
N PHE A 257 -12.32 5.15 15.56
CA PHE A 257 -12.36 3.82 14.96
C PHE A 257 -11.93 2.73 15.95
N TYR A 258 -10.82 2.94 16.66
CA TYR A 258 -10.30 2.03 17.67
C TYR A 258 -11.37 1.70 18.70
N PHE A 259 -11.91 2.73 19.38
CA PHE A 259 -12.89 2.51 20.44
C PHE A 259 -14.23 2.00 19.90
N HIS A 260 -14.66 2.45 18.72
CA HIS A 260 -15.88 1.93 18.10
C HIS A 260 -15.81 0.42 17.89
N TYR A 261 -14.72 -0.09 17.34
CA TYR A 261 -14.55 -1.52 17.07
C TYR A 261 -14.11 -2.36 18.29
N LEU A 262 -13.58 -1.71 19.32
CA LEU A 262 -13.35 -2.30 20.63
C LEU A 262 -14.68 -2.71 21.29
N PHE A 263 -15.66 -1.80 21.31
CA PHE A 263 -16.99 -2.07 21.89
C PHE A 263 -17.97 -2.77 20.95
N ALA A 264 -17.70 -2.77 19.65
CA ALA A 264 -18.54 -3.46 18.68
C ALA A 264 -18.55 -4.97 18.96
N PRO A 265 -19.73 -5.59 19.16
CA PRO A 265 -19.81 -7.04 19.33
C PRO A 265 -19.28 -7.71 18.06
N ASP A 266 -18.55 -8.82 18.23
CA ASP A 266 -18.10 -9.64 17.12
C ASP A 266 -19.31 -10.27 16.42
N LYS A 267 -19.83 -9.56 15.42
CA LYS A 267 -20.90 -10.07 14.57
C LYS A 267 -20.27 -11.09 13.62
N SER A 268 -20.18 -12.34 14.08
CA SER A 268 -19.72 -13.48 13.28
C SER A 268 -20.69 -13.86 12.16
N LYS A 269 -21.89 -13.28 12.13
CA LYS A 269 -22.92 -13.52 11.11
C LYS A 269 -22.59 -12.81 9.80
N GLY A 270 -21.82 -13.47 8.95
CA GLY A 270 -21.66 -13.14 7.54
C GLY A 270 -21.26 -14.41 6.79
N SER A 271 -21.60 -14.50 5.50
CA SER A 271 -21.08 -15.58 4.66
C SER A 271 -19.56 -15.60 4.71
N ILE A 272 -18.96 -16.78 4.59
CA ILE A 272 -17.50 -16.96 4.63
C ILE A 272 -16.93 -16.64 3.24
N GLY A 273 -15.73 -16.07 3.17
CA GLY A 273 -15.01 -15.85 1.91
C GLY A 273 -15.26 -14.49 1.24
N TRP A 274 -15.53 -13.44 2.01
CA TRP A 274 -15.74 -12.07 1.49
C TRP A 274 -14.50 -11.43 0.87
N SER A 275 -13.30 -11.96 1.12
CA SER A 275 -12.13 -11.54 0.34
C SER A 275 -12.34 -11.82 -1.16
N ASN A 276 -13.15 -12.81 -1.54
CA ASN A 276 -13.50 -13.06 -2.94
C ASN A 276 -14.35 -11.93 -3.55
N ASN A 277 -14.92 -11.04 -2.74
CA ASN A 277 -15.59 -9.85 -3.25
C ASN A 277 -14.54 -8.86 -3.80
N ARG A 278 -14.55 -8.73 -5.12
CA ARG A 278 -13.63 -7.89 -5.89
C ARG A 278 -13.56 -6.44 -5.43
N TYR A 279 -14.65 -5.85 -4.94
CA TYR A 279 -14.67 -4.43 -4.56
C TYR A 279 -13.96 -4.19 -3.24
N HIS A 280 -14.15 -5.04 -2.24
CA HIS A 280 -13.46 -4.88 -0.95
C HIS A 280 -11.95 -5.05 -1.11
N MET A 281 -11.50 -6.08 -1.83
CA MET A 281 -10.06 -6.24 -2.08
C MET A 281 -9.50 -5.13 -2.97
N PHE A 282 -10.29 -4.56 -3.88
CA PHE A 282 -9.88 -3.38 -4.64
C PHE A 282 -9.64 -2.19 -3.71
N TYR A 283 -10.55 -1.90 -2.78
CA TYR A 283 -10.36 -0.81 -1.82
C TYR A 283 -9.20 -1.05 -0.86
N VAL A 284 -8.97 -2.31 -0.44
CA VAL A 284 -7.81 -2.68 0.37
C VAL A 284 -6.51 -2.32 -0.34
N LEU A 285 -6.34 -2.73 -1.61
CA LEU A 285 -5.15 -2.42 -2.41
C LEU A 285 -5.05 -0.94 -2.78
N LEU A 286 -6.19 -0.29 -3.04
CA LEU A 286 -6.24 1.14 -3.37
C LEU A 286 -5.79 1.97 -2.17
N PHE A 287 -6.37 1.74 -0.99
CA PHE A 287 -6.01 2.53 0.19
C PHE A 287 -4.59 2.24 0.68
N SER A 288 -4.10 1.01 0.58
CA SER A 288 -2.70 0.73 0.90
C SER A 288 -1.76 1.49 -0.04
N PHE A 289 -2.00 1.42 -1.35
CA PHE A 289 -1.19 2.14 -2.33
C PHE A 289 -1.25 3.66 -2.14
N VAL A 290 -2.45 4.21 -1.89
CA VAL A 290 -2.61 5.66 -1.64
C VAL A 290 -1.83 6.10 -0.40
N ALA A 291 -1.85 5.31 0.67
CA ALA A 291 -1.06 5.60 1.87
C ALA A 291 0.44 5.57 1.58
N GLU A 292 0.93 4.52 0.89
CA GLU A 292 2.34 4.41 0.47
C GLU A 292 2.78 5.56 -0.44
N TRP A 293 1.92 5.96 -1.39
CA TRP A 293 2.20 7.06 -2.30
C TRP A 293 2.36 8.38 -1.55
N PHE A 294 1.41 8.72 -0.67
CA PHE A 294 1.47 9.98 0.08
C PHE A 294 2.62 10.01 1.09
N ILE A 295 2.89 8.91 1.81
CA ILE A 295 4.00 8.90 2.77
C ILE A 295 5.35 8.98 2.06
N SER A 296 5.48 8.36 0.88
CA SER A 296 6.71 8.44 0.09
C SER A 296 6.92 9.84 -0.45
N ALA A 297 5.86 10.45 -1.01
CA ALA A 297 5.91 11.82 -1.50
C ALA A 297 6.24 12.83 -0.37
N ALA A 298 5.74 12.58 0.85
CA ALA A 298 6.08 13.36 2.03
C ALA A 298 7.57 13.22 2.38
N LEU A 299 8.11 12.00 2.39
CA LEU A 299 9.53 11.75 2.63
C LEU A 299 10.43 12.36 1.55
N ASP A 300 10.07 12.21 0.27
CA ASP A 300 10.80 12.83 -0.84
C ASP A 300 10.86 14.35 -0.69
N SER A 301 9.74 14.98 -0.32
CA SER A 301 9.67 16.42 -0.07
C SER A 301 10.62 16.84 1.05
N ILE A 302 10.66 16.09 2.16
CA ILE A 302 11.53 16.44 3.29
C ILE A 302 13.01 16.16 2.96
N LEU A 303 13.33 15.01 2.36
CA LEU A 303 14.71 14.63 2.01
C LEU A 303 15.31 15.54 0.94
N GLY A 304 14.49 16.02 0.00
CA GLY A 304 14.88 17.01 -1.00
C GLY A 304 14.96 18.45 -0.47
N GLY A 305 14.54 18.71 0.77
CA GLY A 305 14.46 20.07 1.33
C GLY A 305 13.44 20.96 0.60
N VAL A 306 12.41 20.35 0.02
CA VAL A 306 11.45 21.02 -0.85
C VAL A 306 10.21 21.42 -0.04
N HIS A 307 9.93 22.73 -0.01
CA HIS A 307 8.79 23.29 0.72
C HIS A 307 7.96 24.20 -0.20
N GLY A 308 6.63 24.05 -0.15
CA GLY A 308 5.68 24.76 -1.00
C GLY A 308 5.31 23.98 -2.26
N VAL A 309 4.05 24.12 -2.72
CA VAL A 309 3.57 23.47 -3.96
C VAL A 309 4.47 23.78 -5.16
N PRO A 310 4.86 25.04 -5.44
CA PRO A 310 5.68 25.32 -6.62
C PRO A 310 7.05 24.65 -6.55
N ALA A 311 7.68 24.62 -5.37
CA ALA A 311 8.96 23.96 -5.19
C ALA A 311 8.82 22.43 -5.34
N PHE A 312 7.75 21.84 -4.80
CA PHE A 312 7.44 20.41 -4.94
C PHE A 312 7.15 20.03 -6.39
N LEU A 313 6.40 20.85 -7.11
CA LEU A 313 6.18 20.66 -8.54
C LEU A 313 7.51 20.77 -9.32
N ASN A 314 8.30 21.80 -9.01
CA ASN A 314 9.58 22.03 -9.67
C ASN A 314 10.62 20.94 -9.35
N SER A 315 10.58 20.30 -8.18
CA SER A 315 11.50 19.20 -7.84
C SER A 315 11.27 17.96 -8.70
N PHE A 316 10.09 17.85 -9.33
CA PHE A 316 9.79 16.83 -10.34
C PHE A 316 9.85 17.37 -11.78
N GLY A 317 10.45 18.55 -11.99
CA GLY A 317 10.56 19.17 -13.31
C GLY A 317 9.24 19.68 -13.88
N THR A 318 8.21 19.83 -13.05
CA THR A 318 6.89 20.33 -13.47
C THR A 318 6.69 21.78 -13.03
N GLY A 319 6.42 22.69 -13.96
CA GLY A 319 6.06 24.08 -13.62
C GLY A 319 4.61 24.21 -13.14
N THR A 320 4.23 25.35 -12.57
CA THR A 320 2.81 25.64 -12.28
C THR A 320 2.05 25.81 -13.59
N GLY A 321 1.22 24.83 -13.95
CA GLY A 321 0.51 24.83 -15.23
C GLY A 321 -0.52 25.95 -15.31
N SER A 322 -0.50 26.73 -16.40
CA SER A 322 -1.51 27.78 -16.66
C SER A 322 -2.74 27.25 -17.39
N SER A 323 -2.65 26.03 -17.96
CA SER A 323 -3.75 25.37 -18.68
C SER A 323 -4.17 24.06 -18.03
N ILE A 324 -5.45 23.67 -18.19
CA ILE A 324 -6.00 22.40 -17.69
C ILE A 324 -5.21 21.19 -18.23
N ILE A 325 -4.78 21.25 -19.50
CA ILE A 325 -4.01 20.19 -20.15
C ILE A 325 -2.65 20.03 -19.46
N GLN A 326 -1.96 21.13 -19.18
CA GLN A 326 -0.69 21.10 -18.46
C GLN A 326 -0.88 20.61 -17.02
N SER A 327 -1.98 20.94 -16.35
CA SER A 327 -2.29 20.42 -15.02
C SER A 327 -2.50 18.90 -15.03
N ILE A 328 -3.24 18.36 -16.01
CA ILE A 328 -3.40 16.90 -16.16
C ILE A 328 -2.05 16.22 -16.44
N PHE A 329 -1.24 16.82 -17.31
CA PHE A 329 0.10 16.35 -17.62
C PHE A 329 1.01 16.32 -16.38
N ASN A 330 1.01 17.41 -15.61
CA ASN A 330 1.75 17.50 -14.35
C ASN A 330 1.30 16.44 -13.35
N VAL A 331 0.00 16.16 -13.22
CA VAL A 331 -0.50 15.10 -12.33
C VAL A 331 0.08 13.73 -12.70
N ILE A 332 0.13 13.40 -13.99
CA ILE A 332 0.71 12.14 -14.46
C ILE A 332 2.21 12.08 -14.13
N LEU A 333 2.94 13.18 -14.36
CA LEU A 333 4.37 13.26 -14.08
C LEU A 333 4.68 13.19 -12.60
N ILE A 334 3.97 13.93 -11.74
CA ILE A 334 4.16 13.89 -10.29
C ILE A 334 3.85 12.49 -9.77
N PHE A 335 2.71 11.92 -10.18
CA PHE A 335 2.32 10.57 -9.78
C PHE A 335 3.42 9.57 -10.12
N GLY A 336 3.89 9.59 -11.37
CA GLY A 336 4.89 8.65 -11.84
C GLY A 336 6.31 8.97 -11.36
N SER A 337 6.60 10.19 -10.95
CA SER A 337 7.90 10.55 -10.36
C SER A 337 7.98 10.09 -8.91
N VAL A 338 6.90 10.26 -8.13
CA VAL A 338 6.81 9.74 -6.76
C VAL A 338 6.90 8.22 -6.76
N THR A 339 6.19 7.52 -7.65
CA THR A 339 6.27 6.04 -7.70
C THR A 339 7.61 5.52 -8.22
N ASN A 340 8.37 6.37 -8.92
CA ASN A 340 9.73 6.07 -9.34
C ASN A 340 10.80 6.53 -8.35
N SER A 341 10.42 7.20 -7.26
CA SER A 341 11.38 7.61 -6.23
C SER A 341 11.99 6.39 -5.55
N TYR A 342 13.25 6.49 -5.16
CA TYR A 342 13.90 5.44 -4.39
C TYR A 342 13.17 5.17 -3.06
N VAL A 343 12.57 6.20 -2.45
CA VAL A 343 11.80 6.07 -1.22
C VAL A 343 10.59 5.17 -1.42
N PHE A 344 9.78 5.47 -2.44
CA PHE A 344 8.60 4.67 -2.77
C PHE A 344 8.99 3.22 -3.12
N LEU A 345 10.01 3.05 -3.95
CA LEU A 345 10.51 1.73 -4.36
C LEU A 345 11.07 0.92 -3.16
N ILE A 346 11.66 1.57 -2.16
CA ILE A 346 12.10 0.90 -0.92
C ILE A 346 10.90 0.49 -0.08
N ILE A 347 9.95 1.41 0.18
CA ILE A 347 8.75 1.17 1.01
C ILE A 347 7.96 -0.02 0.45
N MET A 348 7.56 0.08 -0.80
CA MET A 348 6.82 -0.97 -1.49
C MET A 348 7.65 -2.25 -1.68
N GLY A 349 8.95 -2.08 -1.93
CA GLY A 349 9.89 -3.19 -2.07
C GLY A 349 9.96 -4.05 -0.82
N ILE A 350 10.09 -3.43 0.35
CA ILE A 350 10.10 -4.12 1.66
C ILE A 350 8.77 -4.83 1.90
N GLU A 351 7.66 -4.14 1.63
CA GLU A 351 6.31 -4.70 1.80
C GLU A 351 6.14 -5.98 0.96
N MET A 352 6.35 -5.90 -0.35
CA MET A 352 6.17 -7.03 -1.28
C MET A 352 7.23 -8.11 -1.09
N ALA A 353 8.47 -7.74 -0.78
CA ALA A 353 9.55 -8.68 -0.51
C ALA A 353 9.23 -9.55 0.71
N SER A 354 8.65 -8.96 1.76
CA SER A 354 8.30 -9.70 2.97
C SER A 354 7.29 -10.82 2.67
N LEU A 355 6.29 -10.56 1.83
CA LEU A 355 5.33 -11.57 1.35
C LEU A 355 5.97 -12.67 0.50
N VAL A 356 6.99 -12.33 -0.31
CA VAL A 356 7.75 -13.31 -1.08
C VAL A 356 8.62 -14.17 -0.18
N ILE A 357 9.29 -13.57 0.81
CA ILE A 357 10.15 -14.28 1.77
C ILE A 357 9.33 -15.31 2.57
N VAL A 358 8.16 -14.90 3.08
CA VAL A 358 7.23 -15.81 3.78
C VAL A 358 6.82 -16.97 2.86
N ARG A 359 6.55 -16.69 1.58
CA ARG A 359 6.23 -17.74 0.60
C ARG A 359 7.41 -18.69 0.37
N ILE A 360 8.63 -18.18 0.20
CA ILE A 360 9.84 -18.99 0.00
C ILE A 360 9.99 -20.00 1.14
N GLY A 361 9.77 -19.56 2.38
CA GLY A 361 9.85 -20.43 3.57
C GLY A 361 8.87 -21.60 3.55
N ARG A 362 7.70 -21.46 2.91
CA ARG A 362 6.64 -22.49 2.85
C ARG A 362 6.71 -23.41 1.63
N LEU A 363 7.34 -22.96 0.54
CA LEU A 363 7.40 -23.74 -0.70
C LEU A 363 8.28 -24.98 -0.54
N ARG A 364 7.84 -26.18 -0.91
CA ARG A 364 8.71 -27.38 -0.88
C ARG A 364 9.68 -27.46 -2.06
N TRP A 365 9.32 -26.88 -3.20
CA TRP A 365 10.09 -27.00 -4.44
C TRP A 365 11.27 -26.03 -4.51
N ARG A 366 12.49 -26.59 -4.58
CA ARG A 366 13.75 -25.83 -4.57
C ARG A 366 13.91 -24.88 -5.76
N GLU A 367 13.58 -25.32 -6.98
CA GLU A 367 13.75 -24.47 -8.18
C GLU A 367 12.89 -23.19 -8.08
N LYS A 368 11.66 -23.30 -7.57
CA LYS A 368 10.81 -22.13 -7.36
C LYS A 368 11.33 -21.20 -6.27
N ARG A 369 11.93 -21.74 -5.20
CA ARG A 369 12.59 -20.91 -4.17
C ARG A 369 13.69 -20.06 -4.79
N TRP A 370 14.60 -20.68 -5.54
CA TRP A 370 15.68 -19.97 -6.23
C TRP A 370 15.17 -18.92 -7.22
N ASN A 371 14.13 -19.24 -8.00
CA ASN A 371 13.52 -18.27 -8.92
C ASN A 371 12.96 -17.04 -8.18
N LEU A 372 12.30 -17.22 -7.04
CA LEU A 372 11.80 -16.11 -6.22
C LEU A 372 12.95 -15.34 -5.55
N THR A 373 14.00 -16.02 -5.09
CA THR A 373 15.21 -15.36 -4.57
C THR A 373 15.88 -14.50 -5.63
N PHE A 374 16.02 -14.99 -6.86
CA PHE A 374 16.54 -14.18 -7.97
C PHE A 374 15.62 -13.00 -8.29
N ALA A 375 14.31 -13.14 -8.15
CA ALA A 375 13.40 -12.00 -8.30
C ALA A 375 13.59 -10.93 -7.23
N LEU A 376 13.83 -11.32 -5.97
CA LEU A 376 14.15 -10.37 -4.90
C LEU A 376 15.49 -9.64 -5.15
N ILE A 377 16.52 -10.39 -5.54
CA ILE A 377 17.83 -9.83 -5.86
C ILE A 377 17.72 -8.88 -7.07
N ALA A 378 17.02 -9.29 -8.12
CA ALA A 378 16.80 -8.47 -9.29
C ALA A 378 16.02 -7.19 -8.93
N TYR A 379 15.01 -7.25 -8.07
CA TYR A 379 14.32 -6.03 -7.62
C TYR A 379 15.25 -5.11 -6.83
N ALA A 380 15.97 -5.65 -5.84
CA ALA A 380 16.86 -4.87 -4.99
C ALA A 380 18.00 -4.22 -5.79
N LEU A 381 18.61 -4.95 -6.71
CA LEU A 381 19.68 -4.42 -7.54
C LEU A 381 19.12 -3.54 -8.66
N TYR A 382 18.17 -4.05 -9.45
CA TYR A 382 17.79 -3.47 -10.73
C TYR A 382 16.74 -2.38 -10.66
N THR A 383 15.97 -2.33 -9.58
CA THR A 383 14.94 -1.31 -9.36
C THR A 383 15.39 -0.29 -8.33
N VAL A 384 16.01 -0.73 -7.24
CA VAL A 384 16.34 0.14 -6.10
C VAL A 384 17.80 0.61 -6.14
N TYR A 385 18.77 -0.30 -6.10
CA TYR A 385 20.15 0.08 -5.82
C TYR A 385 20.83 0.83 -6.96
N PHE A 386 20.94 0.21 -8.13
CA PHE A 386 21.73 0.78 -9.22
C PHE A 386 21.12 2.05 -9.83
N PRO A 387 19.80 2.13 -10.12
CA PRO A 387 19.25 3.34 -10.75
C PRO A 387 19.30 4.58 -9.85
N ASN A 388 19.47 4.40 -8.53
CA ASN A 388 19.35 5.50 -7.56
C ASN A 388 20.66 5.81 -6.81
N PHE A 389 21.60 4.86 -6.72
CA PHE A 389 22.80 5.00 -5.90
C PHE A 389 24.11 4.72 -6.65
N VAL A 390 24.05 4.30 -7.92
CA VAL A 390 25.24 4.04 -8.75
C VAL A 390 25.29 5.05 -9.89
N ASP A 391 26.50 5.48 -10.26
CA ASP A 391 26.68 6.41 -11.39
C ASP A 391 26.16 5.78 -12.71
N PRO A 392 25.29 6.51 -13.46
CA PRO A 392 24.74 6.08 -14.75
C PRO A 392 25.74 5.48 -15.72
N LYS A 393 26.98 5.99 -15.75
CA LYS A 393 28.04 5.53 -16.67
C LYS A 393 28.30 4.03 -16.60
N TYR A 394 28.11 3.41 -15.43
CA TYR A 394 28.39 1.99 -15.22
C TYR A 394 27.27 1.07 -15.69
N TYR A 395 26.01 1.49 -15.64
CA TYR A 395 24.88 0.61 -15.96
C TYR A 395 24.23 0.94 -17.32
N GLU A 396 24.45 2.13 -17.87
CA GLU A 396 23.93 2.52 -19.18
C GLU A 396 24.74 1.95 -20.35
N THR A 397 25.98 1.50 -20.09
CA THR A 397 26.91 0.99 -21.11
C THR A 397 26.88 -0.53 -21.28
N ILE A 398 26.35 -1.27 -20.29
CA ILE A 398 26.42 -2.73 -20.26
C ILE A 398 25.06 -3.34 -20.62
N PRO A 399 24.96 -4.24 -21.61
CA PRO A 399 23.70 -4.85 -22.07
C PRO A 399 23.11 -5.90 -21.09
N LEU A 400 23.54 -5.89 -19.84
CA LEU A 400 23.07 -6.83 -18.81
C LEU A 400 21.82 -6.35 -18.07
N TRP A 401 21.42 -5.10 -18.33
CA TRP A 401 20.47 -4.41 -17.48
C TRP A 401 19.02 -4.47 -17.97
N GLY A 402 18.10 -4.82 -17.06
CA GLY A 402 16.64 -4.94 -17.24
C GLY A 402 15.98 -3.81 -18.00
N ASN A 403 16.51 -2.62 -17.73
CA ASN A 403 15.82 -1.34 -17.81
C ASN A 403 16.71 -0.25 -18.45
N ILE A 404 17.65 -0.63 -19.33
CA ILE A 404 18.50 0.35 -20.04
C ILE A 404 17.59 1.34 -20.75
N GLY A 405 17.80 2.63 -20.52
CA GLY A 405 17.00 3.70 -21.13
C GLY A 405 15.55 3.76 -20.65
N SER A 406 15.12 2.99 -19.64
CA SER A 406 13.74 3.06 -19.16
C SER A 406 13.47 4.28 -18.28
N LEU A 407 14.48 5.04 -17.86
CA LEU A 407 14.32 6.17 -16.93
C LEU A 407 15.04 7.44 -17.41
N GLY A 408 15.60 7.44 -18.61
CA GLY A 408 16.31 8.57 -19.20
C GLY A 408 16.09 8.67 -20.71
N PRO A 409 16.47 9.80 -21.33
CA PRO A 409 16.42 9.95 -22.77
C PRO A 409 17.23 8.87 -23.49
N VAL A 410 16.83 8.54 -24.71
CA VAL A 410 17.56 7.60 -25.56
C VAL A 410 18.76 8.34 -26.16
N TYR A 411 19.88 8.33 -25.45
CA TYR A 411 21.15 8.86 -25.96
C TYR A 411 21.79 7.90 -26.97
N PRO A 412 22.56 8.42 -27.95
CA PRO A 412 23.30 7.58 -28.90
C PRO A 412 24.18 6.51 -28.23
N ASP A 413 24.84 6.88 -27.14
CA ASP A 413 25.76 6.01 -26.40
C ASP A 413 25.03 4.82 -25.72
N MET A 414 23.74 4.99 -25.41
CA MET A 414 22.91 3.95 -24.78
C MET A 414 22.31 2.96 -25.79
N LEU A 415 22.30 3.30 -27.08
CA LEU A 415 21.59 2.52 -28.10
C LEU A 415 22.17 1.10 -28.24
N ALA A 416 23.50 0.97 -28.21
CA ALA A 416 24.16 -0.33 -28.28
C ALA A 416 23.81 -1.22 -27.08
N ALA A 417 23.78 -0.63 -25.88
CA ALA A 417 23.44 -1.33 -24.65
C ALA A 417 21.95 -1.74 -24.64
N LEU A 418 21.04 -0.87 -25.09
CA LEU A 418 19.61 -1.14 -25.24
C LEU A 418 19.34 -2.28 -26.23
N ILE A 419 19.93 -2.24 -27.42
CA ILE A 419 19.79 -3.31 -28.41
C ILE A 419 20.37 -4.61 -27.85
N GLY A 420 21.54 -4.53 -27.20
CA GLY A 420 22.18 -5.67 -26.56
C GLY A 420 21.32 -6.33 -25.49
N SER A 421 20.59 -5.56 -24.67
CA SER A 421 19.71 -6.11 -23.63
C SER A 421 18.50 -6.83 -24.22
N TYR A 422 17.85 -6.27 -25.25
CA TYR A 422 16.78 -6.97 -25.98
C TYR A 422 17.30 -8.23 -26.69
N ALA A 423 18.50 -8.19 -27.28
CA ALA A 423 19.12 -9.37 -27.87
C ALA A 423 19.39 -10.45 -26.82
N LEU A 424 19.93 -10.07 -25.65
CA LEU A 424 20.12 -10.97 -24.52
C LEU A 424 18.80 -11.58 -24.05
N TYR A 425 17.73 -10.80 -23.91
CA TYR A 425 16.41 -11.31 -23.53
C TYR A 425 15.81 -12.22 -24.58
N ALA A 426 16.02 -11.96 -25.87
CA ALA A 426 15.61 -12.86 -26.93
C ALA A 426 16.31 -14.21 -26.83
N VAL A 427 17.65 -14.21 -26.63
CA VAL A 427 18.44 -15.43 -26.46
C VAL A 427 18.00 -16.19 -25.21
N LEU A 428 17.87 -15.53 -24.06
CA LEU A 428 17.40 -16.15 -22.82
C LEU A 428 15.97 -16.70 -22.96
N ALA A 429 15.09 -16.01 -23.67
CA ALA A 429 13.73 -16.48 -23.95
C ALA A 429 13.71 -17.66 -24.94
N LEU A 430 14.63 -17.71 -25.90
CA LEU A 430 14.77 -18.88 -26.79
C LEU A 430 15.22 -20.12 -26.00
N LEU A 431 16.16 -19.96 -25.07
CA LEU A 431 16.77 -21.05 -24.31
C LEU A 431 15.89 -21.54 -23.15
N PHE A 432 15.39 -20.61 -22.33
CA PHE A 432 14.69 -20.90 -21.07
C PHE A 432 13.24 -20.46 -21.06
N GLY A 433 12.77 -19.85 -22.15
CA GLY A 433 11.42 -19.30 -22.24
C GLY A 433 11.27 -17.99 -21.50
N ARG A 434 10.03 -17.48 -21.49
CA ARG A 434 9.66 -16.22 -20.86
C ARG A 434 9.92 -16.17 -19.34
N ARG A 435 10.17 -17.32 -18.71
CA ARG A 435 10.48 -17.41 -17.27
C ARG A 435 11.78 -16.68 -16.90
N SER A 436 12.76 -16.67 -17.82
CA SER A 436 14.07 -16.03 -17.62
C SER A 436 13.99 -14.52 -17.39
N TYR A 437 12.92 -13.88 -17.87
CA TYR A 437 12.65 -12.48 -17.61
C TYR A 437 11.45 -12.31 -16.69
N CYS A 438 10.26 -12.74 -17.12
CA CYS A 438 9.02 -12.43 -16.40
C CYS A 438 8.89 -13.12 -15.03
N SER A 439 9.60 -14.21 -14.75
CA SER A 439 9.54 -14.87 -13.44
C SER A 439 10.77 -14.60 -12.56
N THR A 440 11.82 -13.98 -13.08
CA THR A 440 13.10 -13.80 -12.39
C THR A 440 13.61 -12.36 -12.47
N LEU A 441 13.83 -11.80 -13.65
CA LEU A 441 14.45 -10.47 -13.78
C LEU A 441 13.45 -9.31 -13.67
N CYS A 442 12.18 -9.56 -13.98
CA CYS A 442 11.14 -8.53 -13.97
C CYS A 442 10.82 -8.09 -12.54
N PRO A 443 10.85 -6.78 -12.22
CA PRO A 443 10.49 -6.27 -10.88
C PRO A 443 9.09 -6.71 -10.43
N SER A 444 8.14 -6.76 -11.37
CA SER A 444 6.77 -7.22 -11.09
C SER A 444 6.69 -8.70 -10.68
N ALA A 445 7.76 -9.48 -10.85
CA ALA A 445 7.82 -10.86 -10.37
C ALA A 445 7.81 -10.96 -8.85
N VAL A 446 8.38 -9.97 -8.14
CA VAL A 446 8.29 -9.89 -6.67
C VAL A 446 6.84 -9.65 -6.25
N MET A 447 6.19 -8.67 -6.87
CA MET A 447 4.84 -8.23 -6.50
C MET A 447 3.77 -9.30 -6.76
N TYR A 448 3.86 -10.03 -7.88
CA TYR A 448 2.95 -11.17 -8.14
C TYR A 448 3.41 -12.48 -7.48
N GLY A 449 4.68 -12.52 -7.05
CA GLY A 449 5.32 -13.68 -6.45
C GLY A 449 5.00 -13.88 -4.98
N GLY A 450 4.45 -12.89 -4.28
CA GLY A 450 4.09 -12.98 -2.86
C GLY A 450 2.92 -13.92 -2.56
N THR A 451 2.70 -14.19 -1.27
CA THR A 451 1.54 -14.97 -0.79
C THR A 451 0.21 -14.35 -1.20
N LEU A 452 0.04 -13.03 -1.04
CA LEU A 452 -1.16 -12.31 -1.46
C LEU A 452 -1.40 -12.43 -2.97
N GLY A 453 -0.36 -12.23 -3.79
CA GLY A 453 -0.45 -12.41 -5.24
C GLY A 453 -0.96 -13.80 -5.64
N GLN A 454 -0.55 -14.86 -4.94
CA GLN A 454 -1.08 -16.20 -5.20
C GLN A 454 -2.55 -16.37 -4.81
N ALA A 455 -2.95 -15.82 -3.66
CA ALA A 455 -4.35 -15.88 -3.24
C ALA A 455 -5.28 -15.20 -4.26
N MET A 456 -4.82 -14.10 -4.85
CA MET A 456 -5.54 -13.33 -5.86
C MET A 456 -5.68 -14.01 -7.23
N ILE A 457 -4.97 -15.13 -7.50
CA ILE A 457 -5.10 -15.86 -8.80
C ILE A 457 -6.55 -16.25 -9.07
N LYS A 458 -7.36 -16.46 -8.04
CA LYS A 458 -8.80 -16.76 -8.17
C LYS A 458 -9.58 -15.72 -8.96
N TYR A 459 -9.18 -14.45 -8.90
CA TYR A 459 -9.79 -13.38 -9.70
C TYR A 459 -9.64 -13.61 -11.20
N ASN A 460 -8.67 -14.43 -11.63
CA ASN A 460 -8.56 -14.82 -13.02
C ASN A 460 -9.83 -15.50 -13.54
N TYR A 461 -10.55 -16.19 -12.66
CA TYR A 461 -11.71 -17.03 -12.97
C TYR A 461 -13.02 -16.46 -12.44
N SER A 462 -12.99 -15.57 -11.45
CA SER A 462 -14.22 -14.95 -10.91
C SER A 462 -14.52 -13.58 -11.53
N ALA A 463 -13.50 -12.79 -11.90
CA ALA A 463 -13.71 -11.43 -12.37
C ALA A 463 -14.22 -11.39 -13.84
N PRO A 464 -15.28 -10.62 -14.18
CA PRO A 464 -15.86 -10.61 -15.51
C PRO A 464 -14.90 -10.21 -16.62
N ALA A 465 -14.11 -9.15 -16.40
CA ALA A 465 -13.11 -8.69 -17.37
C ALA A 465 -12.04 -9.77 -17.60
N SER A 466 -11.56 -10.38 -16.52
CA SER A 466 -10.59 -11.46 -16.61
C SER A 466 -11.13 -12.68 -17.36
N ARG A 467 -12.33 -13.18 -17.02
CA ARG A 467 -12.93 -14.39 -17.62
C ARG A 467 -12.97 -14.33 -19.14
N LYS A 468 -13.22 -13.15 -19.71
CA LYS A 468 -13.23 -12.93 -21.15
C LYS A 468 -11.90 -13.21 -21.83
N HIS A 469 -10.77 -13.24 -21.12
CA HIS A 469 -9.43 -13.43 -21.70
C HIS A 469 -8.71 -14.70 -21.22
N ILE A 470 -9.43 -15.68 -20.67
CA ILE A 470 -8.89 -16.99 -20.32
C ILE A 470 -8.42 -17.73 -21.59
N GLY A 471 -7.27 -18.41 -21.48
CA GLY A 471 -6.71 -19.26 -22.53
C GLY A 471 -5.28 -18.88 -22.94
N SER A 472 -4.61 -19.81 -23.61
CA SER A 472 -3.20 -19.74 -24.00
C SER A 472 -2.88 -18.72 -25.10
N LYS A 473 -3.88 -18.28 -25.89
CA LYS A 473 -3.71 -17.31 -26.98
C LYS A 473 -4.26 -15.94 -26.59
N PHE A 474 -3.63 -14.86 -27.08
CA PHE A 474 -4.22 -13.53 -26.99
C PHE A 474 -5.48 -13.49 -27.87
N LYS A 475 -6.53 -12.87 -27.35
CA LYS A 475 -7.78 -12.67 -28.11
C LYS A 475 -7.63 -11.47 -29.02
N GLU A 476 -8.42 -11.42 -30.08
CA GLU A 476 -8.37 -10.34 -31.07
C GLU A 476 -8.57 -8.96 -30.47
N SER A 477 -9.44 -8.85 -29.46
CA SER A 477 -9.67 -7.62 -28.71
C SER A 477 -8.45 -7.07 -27.96
N LEU A 478 -7.36 -7.84 -27.83
CA LEU A 478 -6.12 -7.39 -27.19
C LEU A 478 -5.05 -6.95 -28.19
N TYR A 479 -5.15 -7.31 -29.47
CA TYR A 479 -4.15 -6.88 -30.45
C TYR A 479 -4.08 -5.36 -30.62
N PRO A 480 -5.18 -4.58 -30.55
CA PRO A 480 -5.08 -3.12 -30.55
C PRO A 480 -4.26 -2.58 -29.38
N VAL A 481 -4.40 -3.16 -28.18
CA VAL A 481 -3.66 -2.75 -26.97
C VAL A 481 -2.17 -3.14 -27.05
N ILE A 482 -1.89 -4.35 -27.54
CA ILE A 482 -0.51 -4.82 -27.75
C ILE A 482 0.16 -3.97 -28.83
N GLY A 483 -0.51 -3.77 -29.96
CA GLY A 483 -0.02 -3.00 -31.09
C GLY A 483 0.20 -1.53 -30.73
N SER A 484 -0.75 -0.89 -30.05
CA SER A 484 -0.59 0.49 -29.61
C SER A 484 0.57 0.65 -28.64
N SER A 485 0.76 -0.27 -27.70
CA SER A 485 1.91 -0.22 -26.77
C SER A 485 3.26 -0.29 -27.50
N TRP A 486 3.37 -1.15 -28.52
CA TRP A 486 4.57 -1.24 -29.37
C TRP A 486 4.78 -0.02 -30.25
N ILE A 487 3.72 0.51 -30.87
CA ILE A 487 3.82 1.71 -31.71
C ILE A 487 4.25 2.91 -30.85
N LEU A 488 3.64 3.07 -29.67
CA LEU A 488 3.94 4.17 -28.76
C LEU A 488 5.38 4.12 -28.24
N ILE A 489 5.90 2.95 -27.84
CA ILE A 489 7.30 2.85 -27.38
C ILE A 489 8.29 3.15 -28.51
N LEU A 490 8.01 2.70 -29.74
CA LEU A 490 8.89 2.94 -30.89
C LEU A 490 8.89 4.41 -31.30
N ILE A 491 7.71 5.05 -31.34
CA ILE A 491 7.60 6.49 -31.61
C ILE A 491 8.31 7.29 -30.51
N ALA A 492 8.06 6.96 -29.24
CA ALA A 492 8.69 7.65 -28.11
C ALA A 492 10.22 7.52 -28.14
N ALA A 493 10.74 6.32 -28.38
CA ALA A 493 12.18 6.08 -28.49
C ALA A 493 12.81 6.81 -29.68
N TYR A 494 12.14 6.82 -30.84
CA TYR A 494 12.62 7.52 -32.03
C TYR A 494 12.65 9.03 -31.84
N LEU A 495 11.57 9.62 -31.29
CA LEU A 495 11.51 11.05 -31.02
C LEU A 495 12.52 11.47 -29.94
N SER A 496 12.70 10.64 -28.90
CA SER A 496 13.73 10.85 -27.88
C SER A 496 15.15 10.85 -28.47
N TYR A 497 15.44 9.92 -29.39
CA TYR A 497 16.73 9.90 -30.10
C TYR A 497 16.96 11.14 -30.98
N LEU A 498 15.92 11.65 -31.64
CA LEU A 498 16.02 12.90 -32.41
C LEU A 498 16.20 14.12 -31.50
N SER A 499 15.54 14.13 -30.33
CA SER A 499 15.71 15.19 -29.34
C SER A 499 17.14 15.23 -28.80
N SER A 500 17.70 14.05 -28.45
CA SER A 500 19.06 13.93 -27.90
C SER A 500 20.18 14.28 -28.90
N THR A 501 19.89 14.27 -30.21
CA THR A 501 20.85 14.62 -31.28
C THR A 501 20.74 16.07 -31.77
N GLY A 502 19.94 16.91 -31.10
CA GLY A 502 19.91 18.37 -31.29
C GLY A 502 18.57 18.95 -31.73
N SER A 503 17.52 18.15 -31.87
CA SER A 503 16.17 18.62 -32.23
C SER A 503 15.21 18.56 -31.04
N HIS A 504 15.36 19.48 -30.08
CA HIS A 504 14.47 19.62 -28.92
C HIS A 504 13.01 20.03 -29.23
N ASN A 505 12.67 20.20 -30.52
CA ASN A 505 11.33 20.58 -30.97
C ASN A 505 10.23 19.56 -30.60
N PHE A 506 10.60 18.36 -30.18
CA PHE A 506 9.67 17.27 -29.86
C PHE A 506 9.50 17.03 -28.35
N ASP A 507 10.14 17.85 -27.50
CA ASP A 507 9.99 17.76 -26.06
C ASP A 507 8.63 18.34 -25.65
N LEU A 508 7.76 17.48 -25.09
CA LEU A 508 6.41 17.86 -24.72
C LEU A 508 6.45 18.56 -23.37
N PHE A 509 6.24 19.88 -23.37
CA PHE A 509 6.42 20.73 -22.18
C PHE A 509 7.81 20.60 -21.53
N GLY A 510 8.86 20.37 -22.34
CA GLY A 510 10.24 20.21 -21.87
C GLY A 510 10.57 18.82 -21.31
N VAL A 511 9.68 17.83 -21.49
CA VAL A 511 9.91 16.44 -21.08
C VAL A 511 10.16 15.57 -22.30
N ASP A 512 11.22 14.76 -22.23
CA ASP A 512 11.60 13.80 -23.27
C ASP A 512 10.47 12.76 -23.51
N PRO A 513 10.13 12.46 -24.79
CA PRO A 513 9.05 11.53 -25.11
C PRO A 513 9.21 10.10 -24.57
N ALA A 514 10.43 9.57 -24.47
CA ALA A 514 10.68 8.23 -23.92
C ALA A 514 10.50 8.20 -22.41
N ILE A 515 10.95 9.25 -21.71
CA ILE A 515 10.68 9.43 -20.28
C ILE A 515 9.17 9.50 -20.04
N LEU A 516 8.45 10.32 -20.82
CA LEU A 516 7.00 10.45 -20.70
C LEU A 516 6.27 9.11 -20.87
N TYR A 517 6.62 8.35 -21.92
CA TYR A 517 6.08 7.01 -22.13
C TYR A 517 6.35 6.11 -20.92
N SER A 518 7.59 6.11 -20.42
CA SER A 518 7.98 5.28 -19.29
C SER A 518 7.22 5.62 -18.02
N VAL A 519 7.14 6.90 -17.68
CA VAL A 519 6.39 7.39 -16.52
C VAL A 519 4.91 7.02 -16.62
N ALA A 520 4.29 7.25 -17.77
CA ALA A 520 2.88 6.91 -17.97
C ALA A 520 2.61 5.39 -17.90
N VAL A 521 3.47 4.57 -18.49
CA VAL A 521 3.22 3.12 -18.62
C VAL A 521 3.70 2.34 -17.40
N TRP A 522 4.91 2.60 -16.92
CA TRP A 522 5.53 1.84 -15.83
C TRP A 522 5.26 2.42 -14.45
N ASN A 523 5.10 3.74 -14.35
CA ASN A 523 4.97 4.41 -13.05
C ASN A 523 3.53 4.85 -12.73
N VAL A 524 2.63 4.86 -13.73
CA VAL A 524 1.20 5.16 -13.53
C VAL A 524 0.34 3.95 -13.87
N LEU A 525 0.31 3.55 -15.14
CA LEU A 525 -0.59 2.50 -15.63
C LEU A 525 -0.33 1.15 -14.93
N TRP A 526 0.93 0.83 -14.65
CA TRP A 526 1.31 -0.38 -13.92
C TRP A 526 0.64 -0.46 -12.53
N TYR A 527 0.67 0.63 -11.76
CA TYR A 527 0.07 0.68 -10.42
C TYR A 527 -1.46 0.69 -10.45
N VAL A 528 -2.05 1.37 -11.45
CA VAL A 528 -3.49 1.27 -11.73
C VAL A 528 -3.90 -0.17 -11.98
N PHE A 529 -3.09 -0.92 -12.73
CA PHE A 529 -3.31 -2.35 -12.95
C PHE A 529 -3.08 -3.21 -11.71
N PHE A 530 -2.12 -2.84 -10.84
CA PHE A 530 -1.89 -3.52 -9.57
C PHE A 530 -3.10 -3.40 -8.64
N MET A 531 -3.58 -2.18 -8.39
CA MET A 531 -4.76 -1.95 -7.54
C MET A 531 -6.01 -2.61 -8.11
N SER A 532 -6.15 -2.65 -9.45
CA SER A 532 -7.31 -3.22 -10.14
C SER A 532 -7.26 -4.75 -10.32
N ILE A 533 -6.25 -5.46 -9.81
CA ILE A 533 -6.16 -6.94 -9.87
C ILE A 533 -7.49 -7.65 -9.54
N PRO A 534 -8.25 -7.27 -8.49
CA PRO A 534 -9.52 -7.92 -8.17
C PRO A 534 -10.58 -7.83 -9.29
N ILE A 535 -10.44 -6.84 -10.17
CA ILE A 535 -11.34 -6.54 -11.29
C ILE A 535 -10.80 -7.13 -12.61
N VAL A 536 -9.49 -6.99 -12.86
CA VAL A 536 -8.87 -7.37 -14.14
C VAL A 536 -8.18 -8.76 -14.11
N GLY A 537 -8.04 -9.36 -12.94
CA GLY A 537 -7.32 -10.61 -12.72
C GLY A 537 -5.83 -10.40 -12.42
N MET A 538 -5.18 -11.48 -12.01
CA MET A 538 -3.76 -11.48 -11.68
C MET A 538 -2.88 -11.36 -12.92
N SER A 539 -1.68 -10.79 -12.68
CA SER A 539 -0.66 -10.60 -13.71
C SER A 539 -1.17 -9.88 -14.98
N PRO A 540 -1.85 -8.72 -14.84
CA PRO A 540 -2.51 -8.03 -15.96
C PRO A 540 -1.54 -7.72 -17.11
N CYS A 541 -0.31 -7.28 -16.81
CA CYS A 541 0.70 -7.02 -17.85
C CYS A 541 1.03 -8.25 -18.70
N ARG A 542 1.03 -9.44 -18.10
CA ARG A 542 1.32 -10.72 -18.77
C ARG A 542 0.10 -11.25 -19.54
N ARG A 543 -1.09 -11.02 -18.99
CA ARG A 543 -2.38 -11.49 -19.51
C ARG A 543 -2.88 -10.67 -20.70
N TYR A 544 -2.80 -9.35 -20.58
CA TYR A 544 -3.28 -8.38 -21.57
C TYR A 544 -2.20 -8.02 -22.59
N GLY A 545 -0.92 -8.23 -22.26
CA GLY A 545 0.18 -8.03 -23.21
C GLY A 545 0.55 -6.57 -23.44
N TRP A 546 0.10 -5.63 -22.60
CA TRP A 546 0.49 -4.22 -22.73
C TRP A 546 1.98 -3.98 -22.39
N CYS A 547 2.61 -4.89 -21.63
CA CYS A 547 4.05 -4.89 -21.37
C CYS A 547 4.81 -5.35 -22.64
N THR A 548 5.49 -4.40 -23.30
CA THR A 548 6.24 -4.61 -24.55
C THR A 548 7.38 -5.62 -24.36
N THR A 549 8.22 -5.45 -23.34
CA THR A 549 9.29 -6.42 -23.02
C THR A 549 8.72 -7.82 -22.78
N GLY A 550 7.58 -7.90 -22.08
CA GLY A 550 6.90 -9.16 -21.80
C GLY A 550 6.34 -9.86 -23.04
N THR A 551 5.79 -9.11 -24.01
CA THR A 551 5.33 -9.67 -25.28
C THR A 551 6.48 -10.03 -26.20
N PHE A 552 7.56 -9.25 -26.20
CA PHE A 552 8.81 -9.56 -26.88
C PHE A 552 9.38 -10.92 -26.45
N VAL A 553 9.65 -11.12 -25.15
CA VAL A 553 10.14 -12.41 -24.66
C VAL A 553 9.12 -13.53 -24.84
N GLY A 554 7.81 -13.21 -24.84
CA GLY A 554 6.75 -14.17 -25.13
C GLY A 554 6.77 -14.67 -26.57
N PHE A 555 7.11 -13.82 -27.52
CA PHE A 555 7.31 -14.19 -28.93
C PHE A 555 8.47 -15.18 -29.08
N PHE A 556 9.66 -14.81 -28.59
CA PHE A 556 10.84 -15.69 -28.64
C PHE A 556 10.66 -16.99 -27.85
N SER A 557 9.98 -16.94 -26.69
CA SER A 557 9.67 -18.15 -25.92
C SER A 557 8.77 -19.12 -26.68
N LYS A 558 7.88 -18.64 -27.55
CA LYS A 558 7.01 -19.50 -28.37
C LYS A 558 7.81 -20.18 -29.49
N ILE A 559 8.87 -19.55 -29.98
CA ILE A 559 9.76 -20.10 -31.01
C ILE A 559 10.77 -21.07 -30.38
N GLY A 560 11.33 -20.71 -29.22
CA GLY A 560 12.42 -21.42 -28.53
C GLY A 560 12.09 -22.80 -27.97
N PHE A 561 13.01 -23.33 -27.18
CA PHE A 561 12.94 -24.70 -26.63
C PHE A 561 11.92 -24.85 -25.51
N PHE A 562 11.56 -23.75 -24.85
CA PHE A 562 10.74 -23.80 -23.64
C PHE A 562 9.32 -24.28 -23.90
N ARG A 563 8.90 -25.27 -23.12
CA ARG A 563 7.52 -25.77 -23.02
C ARG A 563 7.32 -26.46 -21.68
N LEU A 564 6.07 -26.54 -21.23
CA LEU A 564 5.71 -27.46 -20.15
C LEU A 564 5.43 -28.81 -20.79
N LYS A 565 5.96 -29.90 -20.24
CA LYS A 565 5.73 -31.26 -20.76
C LYS A 565 5.17 -32.12 -19.64
N VAL A 566 4.39 -33.14 -20.01
CA VAL A 566 3.90 -34.14 -19.06
C VAL A 566 4.68 -35.44 -19.19
N HIS A 567 4.81 -36.18 -18.09
CA HIS A 567 5.42 -37.52 -18.12
C HIS A 567 4.48 -38.51 -18.81
N ASP A 568 3.20 -38.49 -18.44
CA ASP A 568 2.16 -39.32 -19.05
C ASP A 568 0.88 -38.51 -19.35
N PRO A 569 0.50 -38.34 -20.63
CA PRO A 569 -0.77 -37.72 -21.01
C PRO A 569 -2.00 -38.45 -20.46
N SER A 570 -1.93 -39.78 -20.28
CA SER A 570 -3.05 -40.59 -19.79
C SER A 570 -3.42 -40.23 -18.34
N GLN A 571 -2.42 -39.91 -17.52
CA GLN A 571 -2.61 -39.42 -16.16
C GLN A 571 -3.36 -38.07 -16.14
N CYS A 572 -3.16 -37.21 -17.15
CA CYS A 572 -3.92 -35.96 -17.27
C CYS A 572 -5.39 -36.18 -17.63
N VAL A 573 -5.73 -37.24 -18.37
CA VAL A 573 -7.12 -37.61 -18.68
C VAL A 573 -7.84 -38.05 -17.41
N ARG A 574 -7.18 -38.86 -16.58
CA ARG A 574 -7.73 -39.40 -15.32
C ARG A 574 -7.77 -38.37 -14.18
N CYS A 575 -7.05 -37.26 -14.30
CA CYS A 575 -7.03 -36.23 -13.26
C CYS A 575 -8.35 -35.46 -13.22
N GLU A 576 -9.16 -35.70 -12.18
CA GLU A 576 -10.46 -35.04 -11.99
C GLU A 576 -10.30 -33.55 -11.64
N THR A 577 -9.35 -33.22 -10.76
CA THR A 577 -9.24 -31.88 -10.18
C THR A 577 -8.73 -30.83 -11.16
N LYS A 578 -7.82 -31.20 -12.06
CA LYS A 578 -7.14 -30.30 -13.03
C LYS A 578 -6.68 -28.98 -12.39
N ALA A 579 -6.22 -29.04 -11.13
CA ALA A 579 -5.86 -27.88 -10.31
C ALA A 579 -4.75 -27.01 -10.94
N CYS A 580 -3.95 -27.57 -11.85
CA CYS A 580 -2.95 -26.85 -12.63
C CYS A 580 -3.55 -25.69 -13.47
N VAL A 581 -4.83 -25.79 -13.86
CA VAL A 581 -5.53 -24.72 -14.58
C VAL A 581 -5.76 -23.54 -13.66
N THR A 582 -6.44 -23.74 -12.53
CA THR A 582 -6.80 -22.66 -11.60
C THR A 582 -5.61 -22.05 -10.87
N ALA A 583 -4.48 -22.77 -10.79
CA ALA A 583 -3.21 -22.26 -10.29
C ALA A 583 -2.44 -21.36 -11.29
N CYS A 584 -2.88 -21.25 -12.54
CA CYS A 584 -2.19 -20.48 -13.56
C CYS A 584 -2.40 -18.97 -13.38
N GLU A 585 -1.33 -18.25 -13.04
CA GLU A 585 -1.36 -16.80 -12.79
C GLU A 585 -1.75 -15.96 -14.02
N VAL A 586 -1.54 -16.47 -15.24
CA VAL A 586 -1.94 -15.80 -16.50
C VAL A 586 -3.28 -16.31 -17.04
N GLY A 587 -3.95 -17.23 -16.33
CA GLY A 587 -5.26 -17.75 -16.73
C GLY A 587 -5.23 -18.61 -17.99
N ALA A 588 -4.22 -19.46 -18.19
CA ALA A 588 -4.16 -20.40 -19.31
C ALA A 588 -5.14 -21.58 -19.11
N GLY A 589 -6.42 -21.34 -19.38
CA GLY A 589 -7.53 -22.29 -19.15
C GLY A 589 -7.44 -23.61 -19.91
N ASP A 590 -6.78 -23.61 -21.06
CA ASP A 590 -6.68 -24.75 -21.99
C ASP A 590 -5.45 -25.64 -21.73
N LEU A 591 -4.72 -25.39 -20.64
CA LEU A 591 -3.48 -26.08 -20.29
C LEU A 591 -3.66 -27.61 -20.19
N ALA A 592 -4.70 -28.06 -19.48
CA ALA A 592 -5.00 -29.50 -19.36
C ALA A 592 -5.35 -30.14 -20.72
N GLY A 593 -6.14 -29.45 -21.56
CA GLY A 593 -6.51 -29.95 -22.89
C GLY A 593 -5.30 -30.12 -23.81
N GLN A 594 -4.33 -29.20 -23.76
CA GLN A 594 -3.10 -29.33 -24.53
C GLN A 594 -2.22 -30.49 -24.03
N PHE A 595 -2.08 -30.69 -22.72
CA PHE A 595 -1.35 -31.86 -22.22
C PHE A 595 -1.94 -33.18 -22.67
N ILE A 596 -3.27 -33.31 -22.65
CA ILE A 596 -3.96 -34.51 -23.12
C ILE A 596 -3.73 -34.72 -24.62
N LYS A 597 -3.87 -33.65 -25.44
CA LYS A 597 -3.84 -33.76 -26.89
C LYS A 597 -2.44 -34.03 -27.46
N GLN A 598 -1.41 -33.37 -26.94
CA GLN A 598 -0.07 -33.37 -27.55
C GLN A 598 1.06 -33.70 -26.55
N GLY A 599 0.75 -33.91 -25.27
CA GLY A 599 1.75 -34.22 -24.23
C GLY A 599 2.60 -33.02 -23.79
N TYR A 600 2.35 -31.82 -24.30
CA TYR A 600 3.04 -30.59 -23.89
C TYR A 600 2.15 -29.36 -24.03
N PHE A 601 2.53 -28.27 -23.36
CA PHE A 601 1.89 -26.97 -23.43
C PHE A 601 2.93 -25.91 -23.79
N LYS A 602 2.63 -25.14 -24.84
CA LYS A 602 3.49 -24.05 -25.33
C LYS A 602 2.64 -22.83 -25.66
N SER A 603 2.98 -21.68 -25.11
CA SER A 603 2.20 -20.46 -25.24
C SER A 603 3.06 -19.21 -25.03
N SER A 604 2.78 -18.14 -25.77
CA SER A 604 3.40 -16.82 -25.58
C SER A 604 2.96 -16.13 -24.27
N LYS A 605 1.82 -16.54 -23.69
CA LYS A 605 1.37 -16.09 -22.38
C LYS A 605 2.04 -16.83 -21.22
N CYS A 606 2.58 -18.03 -21.46
CA CYS A 606 3.22 -18.81 -20.42
C CYS A 606 4.47 -18.08 -19.92
N VAL A 607 4.47 -17.72 -18.63
CA VAL A 607 5.61 -17.05 -17.99
C VAL A 607 6.47 -18.01 -17.16
N GLY A 608 6.16 -19.30 -17.20
CA GLY A 608 6.93 -20.34 -16.51
C GLY A 608 7.04 -20.14 -15.00
N SER A 609 6.01 -19.58 -14.35
CA SER A 609 6.03 -19.36 -12.90
C SER A 609 6.02 -20.65 -12.09
N GLY A 610 5.62 -21.76 -12.69
CA GLY A 610 5.65 -23.08 -12.06
C GLY A 610 4.51 -23.37 -11.07
N SER A 611 3.55 -22.45 -10.89
CA SER A 611 2.39 -22.71 -10.02
C SER A 611 1.56 -23.90 -10.49
N CYS A 612 1.48 -24.14 -11.81
CA CYS A 612 0.80 -25.32 -12.37
C CYS A 612 1.53 -26.64 -12.10
N VAL A 613 2.88 -26.63 -12.02
CA VAL A 613 3.70 -27.78 -11.64
C VAL A 613 3.42 -28.14 -10.18
N LEU A 614 3.50 -27.14 -9.29
CA LEU A 614 3.22 -27.31 -7.86
C LEU A 614 1.80 -27.78 -7.55
N ALA A 615 0.82 -27.33 -8.33
CA ALA A 615 -0.58 -27.69 -8.15
C ALA A 615 -0.93 -29.07 -8.74
N CYS A 616 -0.02 -29.73 -9.45
CA CYS A 616 -0.28 -31.05 -10.01
C CYS A 616 -0.24 -32.11 -8.89
N PRO A 617 -1.35 -32.80 -8.60
CA PRO A 617 -1.37 -33.79 -7.50
C PRO A 617 -0.52 -35.04 -7.80
N TYR A 618 -0.16 -35.26 -9.06
CA TYR A 618 0.58 -36.45 -9.51
C TYR A 618 2.03 -36.13 -9.93
N ASP A 619 2.50 -34.91 -9.70
CA ASP A 619 3.83 -34.44 -10.13
C ASP A 619 4.12 -34.74 -11.62
N ASN A 620 3.07 -34.67 -12.45
CA ASN A 620 3.15 -35.13 -13.84
C ASN A 620 3.67 -34.05 -14.80
N ILE A 621 3.76 -32.78 -14.37
CA ILE A 621 4.13 -31.64 -15.21
C ILE A 621 5.54 -31.19 -14.87
N TYR A 622 6.42 -31.05 -15.87
CA TYR A 622 7.77 -30.54 -15.67
C TYR A 622 8.16 -29.49 -16.71
N PHE A 623 9.20 -28.70 -16.40
CA PHE A 623 9.78 -27.76 -17.34
C PHE A 623 10.65 -28.47 -18.36
N TYR A 624 10.42 -28.20 -19.65
CA TYR A 624 11.30 -28.59 -20.74
C TYR A 624 11.95 -27.34 -21.34
N ASP A 625 13.27 -27.24 -21.21
CA ASP A 625 14.09 -26.13 -21.72
C ASP A 625 15.36 -26.65 -22.42
N VAL A 626 16.31 -25.75 -22.74
CA VAL A 626 17.57 -26.09 -23.41
C VAL A 626 18.33 -27.24 -22.73
N ARG A 627 18.30 -27.34 -21.39
CA ARG A 627 19.04 -28.38 -20.65
C ARG A 627 18.54 -29.77 -21.03
N ASN A 628 17.21 -29.91 -21.13
CA ASN A 628 16.57 -31.16 -21.52
C ASN A 628 16.78 -31.45 -23.00
N ALA A 629 16.70 -30.42 -23.85
CA ALA A 629 16.98 -30.56 -25.28
C ALA A 629 18.42 -31.04 -25.53
N MET A 630 19.40 -30.48 -24.83
CA MET A 630 20.80 -30.90 -24.90
C MET A 630 20.98 -32.34 -24.39
N HIS A 631 20.35 -32.69 -23.26
CA HIS A 631 20.41 -34.05 -22.73
C HIS A 631 19.82 -35.08 -23.72
N ASP A 632 18.67 -34.79 -24.32
CA ASP A 632 18.04 -35.64 -25.34
C ASP A 632 18.92 -35.77 -26.59
N PHE A 633 19.56 -34.67 -27.01
CA PHE A 633 20.48 -34.64 -28.15
C PHE A 633 21.72 -35.50 -27.90
N ILE A 634 22.37 -35.35 -26.74
CA ILE A 634 23.55 -36.15 -26.35
C ILE A 634 23.17 -37.64 -26.24
N LYS A 635 22.01 -37.96 -25.66
CA LYS A 635 21.53 -39.35 -25.55
C LYS A 635 21.27 -39.98 -26.92
N LYS A 636 20.78 -39.21 -27.88
CA LYS A 636 20.59 -39.67 -29.27
C LYS A 636 21.92 -39.89 -29.98
N PHE A 637 22.92 -39.05 -29.71
CA PHE A 637 24.27 -39.20 -30.24
C PHE A 637 25.03 -40.40 -29.66
N ARG A 638 24.85 -40.74 -28.39
CA ARG A 638 25.47 -41.93 -27.76
C ARG A 638 24.81 -43.27 -28.15
N LYS A 639 23.62 -43.24 -28.75
CA LYS A 639 22.87 -44.42 -29.20
C LYS A 639 23.07 -44.73 -30.68
N LYS A 640 23.66 -43.80 -31.43
CA LYS A 640 24.23 -44.03 -32.76
C LYS A 640 25.72 -44.29 -32.61
#